data_AF-A0A7T1Y3E8-F1
#
_entry.id   AF-A0A7T1Y3E8-F1
#
_cell.length_a   1.000
_cell.length_b   1.000
_cell.length_c   1.000
_cell.angle_alpha   90.00
_cell.angle_beta   90.00
_cell.angle_gamma   90.00
#
_symmetry.space_group_name_H-M   'P 1'
#
loop_
_entity.id
_entity.type
_entity.pdbx_description
1 polymer ?
#
loop_
_entity_poly.entity_id
_entity_poly.type
_entity_poly.pdbx_seq_one_letter_code
_entity_poly.pdbx_strand_id
1 'polypeptide(L)'
;MGRYGWRGLVWSAAAAEPARRQAWALWQARVWHSPCWVSPAPPEAPLRGAWLPPAKARTRLGREHDLIVFDGVSATDGLDADAFGALSGTLCAGGLLVLLTPPSVGAGAGRYMARLLERLSQATGIARWTPGSPPQLPELPAEPPRREAPDGDPDCLTPDQAEAVRRLVGLRRRRPLVLTADRGRGKSAALGIACARLLEASQQQIGVTAPRPEAVAALFARLEALRPLGRREGNRFVDAQGGGVEFLAPDELSARVERGEAGGAGTWLLVDEAAAIPAALLGHWLEAFPRIAFATTVHGYEGSGRGFALRFRQRLERQAPDWREFHLVTPVRWAEGDPLERLVDELLLLDAEPPPPMVASALETVSWERPALVADEDALREIFGLLVQAHYRTTPADLQRLLDAPGLGITTLAAGGHVQAVAVCADEGGFTPELAERVARGERRLPGHLLAQSLAAHAGSREALAARLRRVQRIAVHPQRRREGLGRRLLEQEREAARRAGVDLLGASFGAEPGLLAFWQALGFRTVRLGLSRETSTGEHAVMVVAPLGPAGEALAETLSARFQRLLPALLAFELADLDPQVALALLAEGPRPAPDAVERCDIADVAHGRREPALARPALQGLVRRAATAGCREPDLAWLAAWAFQGRDIAWLAARCGAGGRRQAMERLRGVVARLQEGDSACPGRAFPGASGPVR
;
A
#
# COMPACT_ATOMS: atom_id res chain seq x y z
N MET A 1 26.69 -23.57 9.22
CA MET A 1 25.31 -23.05 9.32
C MET A 1 24.63 -23.38 10.64
N GLY A 2 24.22 -24.62 10.92
CA GLY A 2 23.50 -24.95 12.16
C GLY A 2 24.17 -24.49 13.47
N ARG A 3 25.49 -24.70 13.62
CA ARG A 3 26.26 -24.21 14.79
C ARG A 3 26.27 -22.68 14.95
N TYR A 4 26.07 -21.94 13.87
CA TYR A 4 26.07 -20.47 13.86
C TYR A 4 24.66 -19.91 14.05
N GLY A 5 23.62 -20.76 14.06
CA GLY A 5 22.23 -20.30 14.00
C GLY A 5 21.86 -19.65 12.65
N TRP A 6 22.68 -19.84 11.61
CA TRP A 6 22.48 -19.30 10.27
C TRP A 6 21.74 -20.26 9.35
N ARG A 7 21.16 -19.72 8.29
CA ARG A 7 20.53 -20.47 7.19
C ARG A 7 21.53 -20.68 6.07
N GLY A 8 21.48 -21.84 5.42
CA GLY A 8 22.33 -22.13 4.26
C GLY A 8 21.63 -21.81 2.95
N LEU A 9 22.36 -21.26 1.97
CA LEU A 9 21.96 -21.28 0.56
C LEU A 9 22.87 -22.20 -0.24
N VAL A 10 22.27 -23.07 -1.05
CA VAL A 10 22.93 -23.82 -2.11
C VAL A 10 22.42 -23.31 -3.44
N TRP A 11 23.31 -22.70 -4.23
CA TRP A 11 23.00 -22.22 -5.56
C TRP A 11 23.50 -23.22 -6.61
N SER A 12 22.59 -23.70 -7.45
CA SER A 12 22.89 -24.54 -8.62
C SER A 12 22.52 -23.79 -9.89
N ALA A 13 23.53 -23.42 -10.66
CA ALA A 13 23.41 -22.78 -11.96
C ALA A 13 23.62 -23.83 -13.06
N ALA A 14 22.54 -24.39 -13.60
CA ALA A 14 22.59 -25.45 -14.59
C ALA A 14 21.30 -25.57 -15.41
N ALA A 15 21.35 -26.37 -16.47
CA ALA A 15 20.14 -26.73 -17.21
C ALA A 15 19.11 -27.40 -16.28
N ALA A 16 17.83 -27.31 -16.66
CA ALA A 16 16.73 -27.64 -15.75
C ALA A 16 16.77 -29.07 -15.19
N GLU A 17 17.01 -30.07 -16.04
CA GLU A 17 17.03 -31.47 -15.62
C GLU A 17 18.21 -31.81 -14.69
N PRO A 18 19.48 -31.47 -15.04
CA PRO A 18 20.61 -31.67 -14.14
C PRO A 18 20.43 -30.99 -12.77
N ALA A 19 19.96 -29.73 -12.76
CA ALA A 19 19.74 -28.97 -11.53
C ALA A 19 18.68 -29.65 -10.63
N ARG A 20 17.57 -30.10 -11.21
CA ARG A 20 16.51 -30.81 -10.48
C ARG A 20 16.99 -32.15 -9.91
N ARG A 21 17.74 -32.94 -10.69
CA ARG A 21 18.31 -34.22 -10.21
C ARG A 21 19.25 -34.01 -9.02
N GLN A 22 20.07 -32.97 -9.08
CA GLN A 22 20.99 -32.62 -8.01
C GLN A 22 20.26 -32.16 -6.73
N ALA A 23 19.24 -31.32 -6.86
CA ALA A 23 18.39 -30.93 -5.74
C ALA A 23 17.65 -32.13 -5.13
N TRP A 24 17.21 -33.06 -5.97
CA TRP A 24 16.59 -34.31 -5.53
C TRP A 24 17.56 -35.20 -4.74
N ALA A 25 18.81 -35.32 -5.17
CA ALA A 25 19.83 -36.05 -4.41
C ALA A 25 20.02 -35.45 -3.00
N LEU A 26 20.03 -34.12 -2.87
CA LEU A 26 20.12 -33.45 -1.57
C LEU A 26 18.86 -33.66 -0.72
N TRP A 27 17.69 -33.63 -1.35
CA TRP A 27 16.43 -33.93 -0.68
C TRP A 27 16.44 -35.32 -0.05
N GLN A 28 17.00 -36.32 -0.75
CA GLN A 28 17.10 -37.69 -0.26
C GLN A 28 18.25 -37.93 0.73
N ALA A 29 19.25 -37.04 0.76
CA ALA A 29 20.47 -37.24 1.55
C ALA A 29 20.25 -37.22 3.08
N ARG A 30 19.14 -36.65 3.57
CA ARG A 30 18.73 -36.71 4.98
C ARG A 30 17.22 -36.67 5.14
N VAL A 31 16.74 -37.04 6.32
CA VAL A 31 15.34 -36.84 6.68
C VAL A 31 15.13 -35.38 7.06
N TRP A 32 14.15 -34.75 6.43
CA TRP A 32 13.73 -33.37 6.69
C TRP A 32 12.34 -33.39 7.34
N HIS A 33 12.13 -32.54 8.33
CA HIS A 33 10.90 -32.49 9.13
C HIS A 33 9.79 -31.74 8.41
N SER A 34 10.12 -30.66 7.71
CA SER A 34 9.16 -29.79 7.03
C SER A 34 9.77 -29.30 5.71
N PRO A 35 10.04 -30.19 4.74
CA PRO A 35 10.62 -29.79 3.48
C PRO A 35 9.55 -29.20 2.54
N CYS A 36 9.94 -28.25 1.69
CA CYS A 36 9.07 -27.62 0.69
C CYS A 36 9.75 -27.58 -0.68
N TRP A 37 9.05 -28.07 -1.71
CA TRP A 37 9.51 -27.99 -3.09
C TRP A 37 8.65 -27.00 -3.88
N VAL A 38 9.25 -25.91 -4.34
CA VAL A 38 8.57 -24.82 -5.03
C VAL A 38 8.86 -24.89 -6.50
N SER A 39 7.83 -25.17 -7.30
CA SER A 39 7.95 -25.22 -8.76
C SER A 39 6.61 -24.92 -9.43
N PRO A 40 6.59 -24.29 -10.61
CA PRO A 40 5.34 -23.99 -11.34
C PRO A 40 4.54 -25.26 -11.66
N ALA A 41 5.23 -26.30 -12.12
CA ALA A 41 4.66 -27.61 -12.39
C ALA A 41 4.94 -28.58 -11.23
N PRO A 42 4.03 -29.53 -10.95
CA PRO A 42 4.26 -30.54 -9.93
C PRO A 42 5.44 -31.43 -10.33
N PRO A 43 6.39 -31.69 -9.42
CA PRO A 43 7.44 -32.67 -9.66
C PRO A 43 6.86 -34.10 -9.73
N GLU A 44 7.67 -35.03 -10.23
CA GLU A 44 7.34 -36.45 -10.23
C GLU A 44 7.13 -36.99 -8.80
N ALA A 45 6.34 -38.06 -8.66
CA ALA A 45 6.14 -38.72 -7.37
C ALA A 45 7.51 -39.23 -6.85
N PRO A 46 7.85 -39.06 -5.54
CA PRO A 46 6.98 -38.87 -4.37
C PRO A 46 6.87 -37.42 -3.83
N LEU A 47 7.35 -36.41 -4.55
CA LEU A 47 7.43 -35.02 -4.06
C LEU A 47 6.09 -34.29 -3.90
N ARG A 48 4.97 -34.84 -4.40
CA ARG A 48 3.67 -34.16 -4.45
C ARG A 48 3.15 -33.68 -3.08
N GLY A 49 3.47 -34.37 -1.99
CA GLY A 49 3.05 -33.98 -0.64
C GLY A 49 3.76 -32.73 -0.09
N ALA A 50 4.96 -32.44 -0.59
CA ALA A 50 5.78 -31.30 -0.18
C ALA A 50 5.84 -30.19 -1.25
N TRP A 51 5.21 -30.42 -2.40
CA TRP A 51 5.16 -29.48 -3.51
C TRP A 51 4.25 -28.27 -3.24
N LEU A 52 4.67 -27.12 -3.75
CA LEU A 52 3.92 -25.88 -3.72
C LEU A 52 4.10 -25.09 -5.02
N PRO A 53 3.04 -24.69 -5.72
CA PRO A 53 3.17 -23.72 -6.80
C PRO A 53 3.53 -22.33 -6.22
N PRO A 54 4.36 -21.52 -6.91
CA PRO A 54 4.78 -20.20 -6.41
C PRO A 54 3.61 -19.30 -5.97
N ALA A 55 2.51 -19.30 -6.73
CA ALA A 55 1.29 -18.55 -6.39
C ALA A 55 0.68 -18.88 -5.01
N LYS A 56 1.00 -20.06 -4.44
CA LYS A 56 0.56 -20.48 -3.11
C LYS A 56 1.61 -20.29 -2.01
N ALA A 57 2.77 -19.69 -2.30
CA ALA A 57 3.84 -19.43 -1.33
C ALA A 57 3.34 -18.77 -0.03
N ARG A 58 2.45 -17.78 -0.14
CA ARG A 58 1.90 -17.05 1.01
C ARG A 58 1.07 -17.91 1.98
N THR A 59 0.59 -19.08 1.55
CA THR A 59 -0.15 -20.02 2.43
C THR A 59 0.76 -20.73 3.43
N ARG A 60 2.08 -20.67 3.23
CA ARG A 60 3.09 -21.26 4.12
C ARG A 60 3.63 -20.27 5.15
N LEU A 61 3.22 -19.01 5.11
CA LEU A 61 3.59 -18.02 6.11
C LEU A 61 3.04 -18.43 7.49
N GLY A 62 3.83 -18.16 8.53
CA GLY A 62 3.52 -18.61 9.89
C GLY A 62 3.96 -20.04 10.21
N ARG A 63 4.46 -20.79 9.22
CA ARG A 63 5.11 -22.09 9.41
C ARG A 63 6.62 -21.97 9.31
N GLU A 64 7.31 -23.05 9.70
CA GLU A 64 8.75 -23.21 9.59
C GLU A 64 9.08 -24.38 8.66
N HIS A 65 10.16 -24.23 7.89
CA HIS A 65 10.72 -25.26 7.00
C HIS A 65 12.19 -25.44 7.31
N ASP A 66 12.68 -26.66 7.18
CA ASP A 66 14.10 -26.99 7.32
C ASP A 66 14.80 -27.22 5.97
N LEU A 67 14.03 -27.50 4.90
CA LEU A 67 14.49 -27.48 3.51
C LEU A 67 13.49 -26.73 2.63
N ILE A 68 14.01 -25.88 1.77
CA ILE A 68 13.24 -25.29 0.67
C ILE A 68 14.03 -25.50 -0.61
N VAL A 69 13.42 -26.15 -1.61
CA VAL A 69 13.96 -26.19 -2.98
C VAL A 69 13.14 -25.23 -3.82
N PHE A 70 13.80 -24.27 -4.46
CA PHE A 70 13.17 -23.26 -5.29
C PHE A 70 13.60 -23.41 -6.75
N ASP A 71 12.67 -23.81 -7.60
CA ASP A 71 12.90 -24.04 -9.02
C ASP A 71 12.73 -22.73 -9.82
N GLY A 72 13.86 -22.10 -10.15
CA GLY A 72 13.94 -20.96 -11.08
C GLY A 72 14.47 -21.33 -12.47
N VAL A 73 14.60 -22.63 -12.79
CA VAL A 73 15.07 -23.14 -14.10
C VAL A 73 13.93 -23.34 -15.10
N SER A 74 12.68 -23.10 -14.70
CA SER A 74 11.52 -23.20 -15.59
C SER A 74 11.60 -22.19 -16.74
N ALA A 75 11.57 -22.68 -17.97
CA ALA A 75 11.66 -21.86 -19.18
C ALA A 75 10.45 -20.95 -19.42
N THR A 76 9.29 -21.27 -18.83
CA THR A 76 8.02 -20.55 -19.08
C THR A 76 7.71 -19.45 -18.07
N ASP A 77 8.11 -19.62 -16.81
CA ASP A 77 7.62 -18.79 -15.70
C ASP A 77 8.74 -18.11 -14.89
N GLY A 78 10.01 -18.44 -15.15
CA GLY A 78 11.16 -17.86 -14.44
C GLY A 78 11.09 -18.03 -12.92
N LEU A 79 11.78 -17.13 -12.18
CA LEU A 79 11.74 -17.06 -10.72
C LEU A 79 10.67 -16.06 -10.27
N ASP A 80 9.72 -16.52 -9.46
CA ASP A 80 8.72 -15.65 -8.79
C ASP A 80 9.36 -14.98 -7.57
N ALA A 81 9.63 -13.68 -7.69
CA ALA A 81 10.32 -12.89 -6.67
C ALA A 81 9.53 -12.77 -5.35
N ASP A 82 8.18 -12.69 -5.44
CA ASP A 82 7.31 -12.61 -4.27
C ASP A 82 7.33 -13.93 -3.48
N ALA A 83 7.24 -15.05 -4.19
CA ALA A 83 7.30 -16.39 -3.61
C ALA A 83 8.67 -16.68 -2.97
N PHE A 84 9.75 -16.27 -3.64
CA PHE A 84 11.11 -16.43 -3.13
C PHE A 84 11.31 -15.66 -1.81
N GLY A 85 10.93 -14.37 -1.78
CA GLY A 85 10.99 -13.55 -0.57
C GLY A 85 10.10 -14.07 0.55
N ALA A 86 8.90 -14.55 0.22
CA ALA A 86 7.97 -15.11 1.20
C ALA A 86 8.51 -16.37 1.87
N LEU A 87 9.06 -17.30 1.09
CA LEU A 87 9.47 -18.62 1.58
C LEU A 87 10.84 -18.61 2.23
N SER A 88 11.79 -17.78 1.77
CA SER A 88 13.09 -17.64 2.43
C SER A 88 12.95 -17.28 3.93
N GLY A 89 11.98 -16.42 4.26
CA GLY A 89 11.64 -16.04 5.64
C GLY A 89 10.96 -17.13 6.49
N THR A 90 10.59 -18.27 5.90
CA THR A 90 10.03 -19.44 6.62
C THR A 90 11.08 -20.49 6.94
N LEU A 91 12.30 -20.36 6.41
CA LEU A 91 13.38 -21.29 6.68
C LEU A 91 13.92 -21.09 8.11
N CYS A 92 14.05 -22.18 8.88
CA CYS A 92 14.57 -22.15 10.24
C CYS A 92 16.10 -22.04 10.27
N ALA A 93 16.66 -21.62 11.41
CA ALA A 93 18.10 -21.69 11.65
C ALA A 93 18.64 -23.12 11.40
N GLY A 94 19.77 -23.23 10.70
CA GLY A 94 20.35 -24.51 10.29
C GLY A 94 19.63 -25.20 9.11
N GLY A 95 18.52 -24.64 8.64
CA GLY A 95 17.84 -25.07 7.42
C GLY A 95 18.61 -24.72 6.15
N LEU A 96 18.17 -25.30 5.04
CA LEU A 96 18.78 -25.11 3.73
C LEU A 96 17.79 -24.60 2.69
N LEU A 97 18.16 -23.56 1.95
CA LEU A 97 17.51 -23.12 0.72
C LEU A 97 18.34 -23.58 -0.47
N VAL A 98 17.75 -24.35 -1.38
CA VAL A 98 18.36 -24.77 -2.64
C VAL A 98 17.73 -23.96 -3.76
N LEU A 99 18.51 -23.07 -4.38
CA LEU A 99 18.06 -22.21 -5.47
C LEU A 99 18.59 -22.74 -6.81
N LEU A 100 17.66 -23.09 -7.71
CA LEU A 100 17.98 -23.57 -9.05
C LEU A 100 17.81 -22.42 -10.04
N THR A 101 18.84 -22.10 -10.80
CA THR A 101 18.79 -21.08 -11.85
C THR A 101 19.40 -21.61 -13.14
N PRO A 102 19.01 -21.06 -14.31
CA PRO A 102 19.73 -21.37 -15.55
C PRO A 102 21.20 -20.89 -15.44
N PRO A 103 22.14 -21.50 -16.20
CA PRO A 103 23.55 -21.15 -16.15
C PRO A 103 23.83 -19.79 -16.82
N SER A 104 22.97 -19.41 -17.76
CA SER A 104 22.99 -18.11 -18.42
C SER A 104 21.58 -17.72 -18.82
N VAL A 105 21.40 -16.42 -19.06
CA VAL A 105 20.16 -15.86 -19.60
C VAL A 105 20.20 -16.09 -21.12
N GLY A 106 19.27 -16.89 -21.65
CA GLY A 106 19.12 -17.04 -23.11
C GLY A 106 18.66 -15.74 -23.77
N ALA A 107 18.78 -15.64 -25.10
CA ALA A 107 18.23 -14.53 -25.86
C ALA A 107 16.69 -14.49 -25.67
N GLY A 108 16.21 -13.61 -24.78
CA GLY A 108 14.80 -13.49 -24.42
C GLY A 108 14.47 -13.72 -22.94
N ALA A 109 15.41 -14.18 -22.11
CA ALA A 109 15.19 -14.24 -20.67
C ALA A 109 15.30 -12.83 -20.02
N GLY A 110 14.52 -12.62 -18.96
CA GLY A 110 14.33 -11.30 -18.34
C GLY A 110 15.61 -10.69 -17.78
N ARG A 111 15.70 -9.35 -17.84
CA ARG A 111 16.81 -8.57 -17.27
C ARG A 111 16.91 -8.74 -15.76
N TYR A 112 15.78 -8.98 -15.08
CA TYR A 112 15.77 -9.34 -13.67
C TYR A 112 16.58 -10.62 -13.40
N MET A 113 16.44 -11.67 -14.23
CA MET A 113 17.22 -12.90 -14.09
C MET A 113 18.71 -12.65 -14.32
N ALA A 114 19.07 -11.79 -15.28
CA ALA A 114 20.47 -11.42 -15.52
C ALA A 114 21.10 -10.78 -14.28
N ARG A 115 20.42 -9.78 -13.70
CA ARG A 115 20.84 -9.15 -12.43
C ARG A 115 20.95 -10.18 -11.30
N LEU A 116 19.96 -11.06 -11.16
CA LEU A 116 19.95 -12.08 -10.12
C LEU A 116 21.15 -13.03 -10.22
N LEU A 117 21.48 -13.50 -11.43
CA LEU A 117 22.65 -14.36 -11.66
C LEU A 117 23.96 -13.63 -11.37
N GLU A 118 24.07 -12.36 -11.77
CA GLU A 118 25.25 -11.55 -11.49
C GLU A 118 25.47 -11.38 -9.98
N ARG A 119 24.42 -11.02 -9.24
CA ARG A 119 24.48 -10.87 -7.78
C ARG A 119 24.81 -12.20 -7.07
N LEU A 120 24.20 -13.31 -7.50
CA LEU A 120 24.53 -14.64 -6.98
C LEU A 120 25.98 -15.04 -7.26
N SER A 121 26.53 -14.63 -8.41
CA SER A 121 27.93 -14.91 -8.76
C SER A 121 28.90 -14.22 -7.80
N GLN A 122 28.57 -12.99 -7.39
CA GLN A 122 29.36 -12.15 -6.49
C GLN A 122 29.11 -12.47 -4.99
N ALA A 123 28.04 -13.19 -4.67
CA ALA A 123 27.65 -13.46 -3.29
C ALA A 123 28.70 -14.28 -2.52
N THR A 124 28.93 -13.90 -1.26
CA THR A 124 29.76 -14.63 -0.30
C THR A 124 28.89 -15.35 0.72
N GLY A 125 29.42 -16.38 1.40
CA GLY A 125 28.66 -17.12 2.41
C GLY A 125 27.62 -18.12 1.88
N ILE A 126 27.63 -18.40 0.58
CA ILE A 126 26.74 -19.37 -0.08
C ILE A 126 27.52 -20.56 -0.65
N ALA A 127 26.89 -21.73 -0.70
CA ALA A 127 27.45 -22.90 -1.36
C ALA A 127 27.11 -22.88 -2.85
N ARG A 128 28.10 -23.09 -3.72
CA ARG A 128 27.92 -23.20 -5.17
C ARG A 128 28.02 -24.65 -5.58
N TRP A 129 27.05 -25.15 -6.33
CA TRP A 129 27.02 -26.56 -6.69
C TRP A 129 26.72 -26.78 -8.17
N THR A 130 27.78 -26.94 -8.94
CA THR A 130 27.70 -27.31 -10.37
C THR A 130 27.43 -28.81 -10.50
N PRO A 131 26.44 -29.25 -11.30
CA PRO A 131 26.19 -30.66 -11.53
C PRO A 131 27.44 -31.39 -12.04
N GLY A 132 27.71 -32.57 -11.48
CA GLY A 132 28.89 -33.37 -11.83
C GLY A 132 30.15 -33.04 -11.02
N SER A 133 30.15 -31.98 -10.21
CA SER A 133 31.26 -31.58 -9.35
C SER A 133 30.86 -31.58 -7.87
N PRO A 134 31.82 -31.73 -6.93
CA PRO A 134 31.54 -31.55 -5.51
C PRO A 134 31.10 -30.10 -5.23
N PRO A 135 30.22 -29.87 -4.24
CA PRO A 135 29.79 -28.52 -3.87
C PRO A 135 30.97 -27.70 -3.33
N GLN A 136 31.12 -26.48 -3.82
CA GLN A 136 32.03 -25.49 -3.27
C GLN A 136 31.36 -24.85 -2.06
N LEU A 137 31.85 -25.17 -0.87
CA LEU A 137 31.32 -24.64 0.38
C LEU A 137 31.88 -23.25 0.67
N PRO A 138 31.10 -22.35 1.29
CA PRO A 138 31.61 -21.05 1.69
C PRO A 138 32.56 -21.19 2.88
N GLU A 139 33.55 -20.30 2.95
CA GLU A 139 34.32 -20.10 4.17
C GLU A 139 33.41 -19.46 5.24
N LEU A 140 33.42 -20.03 6.44
CA LEU A 140 32.67 -19.54 7.59
C LEU A 140 33.66 -18.97 8.62
N PRO A 141 33.27 -17.93 9.39
CA PRO A 141 34.12 -17.42 10.46
C PRO A 141 34.47 -18.52 11.46
N ALA A 142 35.65 -18.49 12.09
CA ALA A 142 36.10 -19.57 12.97
C ALA A 142 35.17 -19.80 14.18
N GLU A 143 34.57 -18.73 14.72
CA GLU A 143 33.67 -18.80 15.87
C GLU A 143 32.24 -18.36 15.51
N PRO A 144 31.21 -19.05 16.03
CA PRO A 144 29.83 -18.63 15.86
C PRO A 144 29.54 -17.34 16.63
N PRO A 145 28.61 -16.49 16.14
CA PRO A 145 28.20 -15.31 16.88
C PRO A 145 27.64 -15.71 18.25
N ARG A 146 28.11 -15.04 19.31
CA ARG A 146 27.58 -15.25 20.66
C ARG A 146 26.17 -14.68 20.71
N ARG A 147 25.19 -15.50 21.11
CA ARG A 147 23.90 -14.98 21.55
C ARG A 147 24.07 -14.44 22.96
N GLU A 148 23.91 -13.14 23.11
CA GLU A 148 23.76 -12.56 24.44
C GLU A 148 22.52 -13.16 25.10
N ALA A 149 22.66 -13.57 26.36
CA ALA A 149 21.50 -13.97 27.14
C ALA A 149 20.60 -12.73 27.31
N PRO A 150 19.27 -12.87 27.20
CA PRO A 150 18.37 -11.74 27.40
C PRO A 150 18.52 -11.22 28.84
N ASP A 151 19.02 -9.99 29.00
CA ASP A 151 18.86 -9.24 30.25
C ASP A 151 17.41 -8.72 30.30
N GLY A 152 16.57 -9.29 31.16
CA GLY A 152 15.20 -8.83 31.37
C GLY A 152 14.14 -9.93 31.54
N ASP A 153 13.05 -9.84 30.77
CA ASP A 153 11.91 -10.75 30.83
C ASP A 153 12.32 -12.15 30.32
N PRO A 154 12.21 -13.23 31.13
CA PRO A 154 12.69 -14.57 30.78
C PRO A 154 11.93 -15.21 29.61
N ASP A 155 10.74 -14.69 29.26
CA ASP A 155 9.94 -15.17 28.14
C ASP A 155 10.27 -14.48 26.83
N CYS A 156 11.22 -13.53 26.85
CA CYS A 156 11.75 -12.84 25.68
C CYS A 156 13.08 -13.48 25.24
N LEU A 157 13.28 -13.58 23.92
CA LEU A 157 14.47 -14.17 23.32
C LEU A 157 15.63 -13.19 23.18
N THR A 158 15.33 -11.89 23.17
CA THR A 158 16.32 -10.82 22.94
C THR A 158 16.05 -9.63 23.88
N PRO A 159 17.09 -8.84 24.23
CA PRO A 159 16.94 -7.66 25.09
C PRO A 159 15.98 -6.60 24.51
N ASP A 160 16.02 -6.38 23.18
CA ASP A 160 15.12 -5.43 22.51
C ASP A 160 13.65 -5.91 22.53
N GLN A 161 13.40 -7.22 22.47
CA GLN A 161 12.07 -7.78 22.68
C GLN A 161 11.56 -7.55 24.10
N ALA A 162 12.42 -7.74 25.12
CA ALA A 162 12.06 -7.47 26.52
C ALA A 162 11.72 -5.99 26.75
N GLU A 163 12.50 -5.08 26.16
CA GLU A 163 12.22 -3.64 26.20
C GLU A 163 10.91 -3.29 25.47
N ALA A 164 10.61 -3.93 24.33
CA ALA A 164 9.34 -3.77 23.63
C ALA A 164 8.15 -4.19 24.51
N VAL A 165 8.23 -5.36 25.15
CA VAL A 165 7.21 -5.85 26.10
C VAL A 165 7.02 -4.85 27.24
N ARG A 166 8.11 -4.36 27.85
CA ARG A 166 8.04 -3.38 28.94
C ARG A 166 7.34 -2.09 28.51
N ARG A 167 7.61 -1.59 27.30
CA ARG A 167 6.93 -0.40 26.75
C ARG A 167 5.46 -0.64 26.45
N LEU A 168 5.11 -1.83 25.95
CA LEU A 168 3.72 -2.22 25.70
C LEU A 168 2.93 -2.30 27.00
N VAL A 169 3.45 -2.98 28.03
CA VAL A 169 2.79 -3.06 29.35
C VAL A 169 2.67 -1.67 30.00
N GLY A 170 3.66 -0.80 29.80
CA GLY A 170 3.72 0.57 30.34
C GLY A 170 2.98 1.65 29.52
N LEU A 171 2.13 1.26 28.55
CA LEU A 171 1.43 2.21 27.66
C LEU A 171 0.58 3.22 28.44
N ARG A 172 0.88 4.49 28.23
CA ARG A 172 0.17 5.61 28.87
C ARG A 172 -0.97 6.11 28.02
N ARG A 173 -1.97 6.69 28.68
CA ARG A 173 -3.15 7.27 28.03
C ARG A 173 -2.73 8.38 27.06
N ARG A 174 -3.24 8.34 25.82
CA ARG A 174 -2.95 9.27 24.71
C ARG A 174 -1.45 9.39 24.34
N ARG A 175 -0.67 8.34 24.64
CA ARG A 175 0.76 8.25 24.28
C ARG A 175 0.98 6.93 23.53
N PRO A 176 0.52 6.83 22.27
CA PRO A 176 0.58 5.59 21.52
C PRO A 176 2.04 5.17 21.28
N LEU A 177 2.24 3.86 21.19
CA LEU A 177 3.54 3.28 20.86
C LEU A 177 3.51 2.77 19.42
N VAL A 178 4.49 3.16 18.61
CA VAL A 178 4.75 2.58 17.29
C VAL A 178 5.95 1.66 17.41
N LEU A 179 5.68 0.37 17.24
CA LEU A 179 6.65 -0.71 17.24
C LEU A 179 7.00 -1.07 15.80
N THR A 180 8.23 -0.76 15.38
CA THR A 180 8.73 -1.10 14.05
C THR A 180 9.71 -2.26 14.15
N ALA A 181 9.73 -3.14 13.15
CA ALA A 181 10.71 -4.20 13.09
C ALA A 181 10.81 -4.75 11.67
N ASP A 182 11.89 -5.45 11.37
CA ASP A 182 11.94 -6.29 10.18
C ASP A 182 11.25 -7.62 10.41
N ARG A 183 11.06 -8.37 9.33
CA ARG A 183 10.46 -9.70 9.44
C ARG A 183 11.35 -10.61 10.27
N GLY A 184 10.74 -11.37 11.19
CA GLY A 184 11.48 -12.36 11.98
C GLY A 184 12.21 -11.80 13.20
N ARG A 185 11.90 -10.57 13.62
CA ARG A 185 12.39 -9.93 14.87
C ARG A 185 11.49 -10.12 16.10
N GLY A 186 10.43 -10.93 16.00
CA GLY A 186 9.63 -11.33 17.18
C GLY A 186 8.55 -10.34 17.63
N LYS A 187 8.17 -9.36 16.79
CA LYS A 187 7.13 -8.34 17.05
C LYS A 187 5.79 -8.91 17.53
N SER A 188 5.16 -9.83 16.79
CA SER A 188 3.88 -10.44 17.18
C SER A 188 3.99 -11.27 18.45
N ALA A 189 5.15 -11.90 18.68
CA ALA A 189 5.41 -12.62 19.93
C ALA A 189 5.54 -11.64 21.12
N ALA A 190 6.18 -10.47 20.93
CA ALA A 190 6.25 -9.42 21.94
C ALA A 190 4.87 -8.89 22.32
N LEU A 191 3.97 -8.70 21.34
CA LEU A 191 2.57 -8.37 21.62
C LEU A 191 1.88 -9.44 22.48
N GLY A 192 2.12 -10.73 22.20
CA GLY A 192 1.55 -11.85 22.96
C GLY A 192 2.05 -11.92 24.39
N ILE A 193 3.36 -11.73 24.58
CA ILE A 193 3.98 -11.66 25.92
C ILE A 193 3.40 -10.46 26.68
N ALA A 194 3.30 -9.29 26.04
CA ALA A 194 2.70 -8.11 26.67
C ALA A 194 1.24 -8.32 27.07
N CYS A 195 0.42 -8.99 26.24
CA CYS A 195 -0.94 -9.36 26.62
C CYS A 195 -0.97 -10.27 27.86
N ALA A 196 -0.07 -11.25 27.95
CA ALA A 196 0.01 -12.14 29.13
C ALA A 196 0.28 -11.33 30.42
N ARG A 197 1.25 -10.40 30.38
CA ARG A 197 1.58 -9.51 31.50
C ARG A 197 0.44 -8.54 31.84
N LEU A 198 -0.27 -8.02 30.85
CA LEU A 198 -1.44 -7.16 31.08
C LEU A 198 -2.58 -7.92 31.77
N LEU A 199 -2.83 -9.17 31.38
CA LEU A 199 -3.79 -10.04 32.05
C LEU A 199 -3.35 -10.36 33.49
N GLU A 200 -2.05 -10.61 33.74
CA GLU A 200 -1.50 -10.77 35.10
C GLU A 200 -1.72 -9.50 35.95
N ALA A 201 -1.59 -8.32 35.33
CA ALA A 201 -1.90 -7.02 35.95
C ALA A 201 -3.42 -6.71 36.01
N SER A 202 -4.28 -7.74 35.96
CA SER A 202 -5.74 -7.66 36.11
C SER A 202 -6.45 -6.79 35.06
N GLN A 203 -5.88 -6.62 33.86
CA GLN A 203 -6.62 -6.00 32.75
C GLN A 203 -7.71 -6.95 32.25
N GLN A 204 -8.95 -6.46 32.20
CA GLN A 204 -10.12 -7.28 31.92
C GLN A 204 -10.32 -7.54 30.42
N GLN A 205 -10.06 -6.55 29.56
CA GLN A 205 -10.29 -6.66 28.13
C GLN A 205 -9.19 -5.97 27.33
N ILE A 206 -8.61 -6.73 26.40
CA ILE A 206 -7.57 -6.26 25.48
C ILE A 206 -8.04 -6.60 24.05
N GLY A 207 -8.24 -5.57 23.24
CA GLY A 207 -8.52 -5.72 21.82
C GLY A 207 -7.23 -5.94 21.03
N VAL A 208 -7.27 -6.86 20.08
CA VAL A 208 -6.22 -7.06 19.09
C VAL A 208 -6.84 -6.96 17.70
N THR A 209 -6.17 -6.28 16.78
CA THR A 209 -6.60 -6.24 15.38
C THR A 209 -5.40 -6.37 14.45
N ALA A 210 -5.63 -6.95 13.29
CA ALA A 210 -4.64 -7.13 12.23
C ALA A 210 -5.39 -7.34 10.90
N PRO A 211 -4.72 -7.24 9.73
CA PRO A 211 -5.39 -7.42 8.43
C PRO A 211 -6.08 -8.79 8.27
N ARG A 212 -5.59 -9.82 8.96
CA ARG A 212 -6.12 -11.18 8.94
C ARG A 212 -5.84 -11.92 10.26
N PRO A 213 -6.66 -12.89 10.66
CA PRO A 213 -6.47 -13.64 11.91
C PRO A 213 -5.11 -14.36 11.99
N GLU A 214 -4.57 -14.85 10.86
CA GLU A 214 -3.30 -15.57 10.85
C GLU A 214 -2.10 -14.69 11.22
N ALA A 215 -2.21 -13.37 11.03
CA ALA A 215 -1.15 -12.42 11.40
C ALA A 215 -0.87 -12.44 12.91
N VAL A 216 -1.89 -12.69 13.72
CA VAL A 216 -1.79 -12.73 15.19
C VAL A 216 -1.66 -14.15 15.73
N ALA A 217 -1.42 -15.15 14.89
CA ALA A 217 -1.27 -16.54 15.33
C ALA A 217 -0.11 -16.70 16.35
N ALA A 218 1.01 -16.03 16.10
CA ALA A 218 2.17 -16.04 17.01
C ALA A 218 1.87 -15.37 18.36
N LEU A 219 1.03 -14.32 18.37
CA LEU A 219 0.57 -13.64 19.58
C LEU A 219 -0.22 -14.61 20.46
N PHE A 220 -1.24 -15.29 19.89
CA PHE A 220 -2.04 -16.25 20.64
C PHE A 220 -1.24 -17.48 21.09
N ALA A 221 -0.29 -17.96 20.28
CA ALA A 221 0.58 -19.07 20.67
C ALA A 221 1.42 -18.73 21.92
N ARG A 222 1.90 -17.47 22.04
CA ARG A 222 2.58 -17.02 23.27
C ARG A 222 1.63 -16.89 24.44
N LEU A 223 0.40 -16.40 24.23
CA LEU A 223 -0.61 -16.34 25.29
C LEU A 223 -0.93 -17.72 25.87
N GLU A 224 -1.18 -18.71 25.03
CA GLU A 224 -1.46 -20.09 25.45
C GLU A 224 -0.28 -20.70 26.21
N ALA A 225 0.95 -20.46 25.77
CA ALA A 225 2.15 -20.95 26.43
C ALA A 225 2.38 -20.32 27.82
N LEU A 226 2.12 -19.02 27.96
CA LEU A 226 2.38 -18.27 29.21
C LEU A 226 1.22 -18.33 30.21
N ARG A 227 -0.01 -18.52 29.73
CA ARG A 227 -1.22 -18.60 30.55
C ARG A 227 -1.92 -19.96 30.33
N PRO A 228 -1.30 -21.09 30.76
CA PRO A 228 -1.79 -22.44 30.44
C PRO A 228 -3.15 -22.79 31.05
N LEU A 229 -3.61 -22.03 32.07
CA LEU A 229 -4.94 -22.18 32.67
C LEU A 229 -6.05 -21.44 31.90
N GLY A 230 -5.68 -20.57 30.95
CA GLY A 230 -6.64 -19.92 30.07
C GLY A 230 -7.05 -20.82 28.91
N ARG A 231 -8.15 -20.47 28.26
CA ARG A 231 -8.70 -21.22 27.13
C ARG A 231 -8.88 -20.32 25.91
N ARG A 232 -8.50 -20.83 24.75
CA ARG A 232 -8.82 -20.20 23.46
C ARG A 232 -10.17 -20.69 22.95
N GLU A 233 -11.01 -19.73 22.60
CA GLU A 233 -12.35 -19.91 22.05
C GLU A 233 -12.42 -19.13 20.73
N GLY A 234 -12.03 -19.78 19.63
CA GLY A 234 -11.94 -19.15 18.31
C GLY A 234 -10.94 -17.98 18.28
N ASN A 235 -11.47 -16.78 18.06
CA ASN A 235 -10.70 -15.52 18.00
C ASN A 235 -10.50 -14.85 19.37
N ARG A 236 -10.90 -15.50 20.46
CA ARG A 236 -10.76 -14.97 21.82
C ARG A 236 -9.93 -15.91 22.68
N PHE A 237 -9.11 -15.35 23.55
CA PHE A 237 -8.46 -16.04 24.66
C PHE A 237 -9.08 -15.54 25.96
N VAL A 238 -9.53 -16.46 26.82
CA VAL A 238 -10.10 -16.16 28.14
C VAL A 238 -9.19 -16.74 29.20
N ASP A 239 -8.68 -15.88 30.06
CA ASP A 239 -7.84 -16.27 31.17
C ASP A 239 -8.66 -16.77 32.36
N ALA A 240 -8.05 -17.60 33.21
CA ALA A 240 -8.69 -18.14 34.40
C ALA A 240 -9.17 -17.05 35.38
N GLN A 241 -8.55 -15.86 35.37
CA GLN A 241 -8.94 -14.72 36.20
C GLN A 241 -10.05 -13.85 35.57
N GLY A 242 -10.64 -14.29 34.45
CA GLY A 242 -11.76 -13.62 33.76
C GLY A 242 -11.35 -12.58 32.72
N GLY A 243 -10.09 -12.14 32.71
CA GLY A 243 -9.55 -11.25 31.69
C GLY A 243 -9.49 -11.92 30.31
N GLY A 244 -9.61 -11.16 29.23
CA GLY A 244 -9.60 -11.72 27.88
C GLY A 244 -8.91 -10.87 26.82
N VAL A 245 -8.39 -11.56 25.81
CA VAL A 245 -7.81 -10.98 24.60
C VAL A 245 -8.68 -11.39 23.42
N GLU A 246 -9.23 -10.44 22.67
CA GLU A 246 -10.12 -10.71 21.54
C GLU A 246 -9.51 -10.14 20.24
N PHE A 247 -9.42 -10.98 19.20
CA PHE A 247 -9.12 -10.53 17.85
C PHE A 247 -10.40 -10.01 17.17
N LEU A 248 -10.35 -8.77 16.71
CA LEU A 248 -11.38 -8.11 15.93
C LEU A 248 -10.84 -7.78 14.54
N ALA A 249 -11.55 -8.24 13.50
CA ALA A 249 -11.24 -7.84 12.13
C ALA A 249 -11.41 -6.32 11.95
N PRO A 250 -10.64 -5.64 11.08
CA PRO A 250 -10.68 -4.18 10.91
C PRO A 250 -12.09 -3.60 10.70
N ASP A 251 -12.90 -4.25 9.86
CA ASP A 251 -14.26 -3.78 9.54
C ASP A 251 -15.18 -3.90 10.75
N GLU A 252 -15.12 -5.03 11.47
CA GLU A 252 -15.91 -5.27 12.68
C GLU A 252 -15.49 -4.33 13.82
N LEU A 253 -14.19 -4.10 14.01
CA LEU A 253 -13.68 -3.16 15.00
C LEU A 253 -14.21 -1.74 14.71
N SER A 254 -14.18 -1.32 13.45
CA SER A 254 -14.65 0.00 13.04
C SER A 254 -16.16 0.15 13.27
N ALA A 255 -16.95 -0.85 12.87
CA ALA A 255 -18.39 -0.85 13.11
C ALA A 255 -18.73 -0.79 14.61
N ARG A 256 -18.02 -1.51 15.47
CA ARG A 256 -18.22 -1.45 16.94
C ARG A 256 -17.84 -0.08 17.51
N VAL A 257 -16.76 0.54 17.04
CA VAL A 257 -16.39 1.89 17.46
C VAL A 257 -17.46 2.90 17.04
N GLU A 258 -17.98 2.81 15.82
CA GLU A 258 -19.06 3.68 15.32
C GLU A 258 -20.36 3.53 16.13
N ARG A 259 -20.68 2.31 16.58
CA ARG A 259 -21.82 2.03 17.47
C ARG A 259 -21.55 2.39 18.94
N GLY A 260 -20.32 2.74 19.31
CA GLY A 260 -19.92 3.01 20.70
C GLY A 260 -19.79 1.75 21.57
N GLU A 261 -19.72 0.56 20.96
CA GLU A 261 -19.56 -0.74 21.61
C GLU A 261 -18.09 -1.07 21.91
N ALA A 262 -17.16 -0.40 21.22
CA ALA A 262 -15.71 -0.54 21.40
C ALA A 262 -15.03 0.82 21.51
N GLY A 263 -13.87 0.85 22.18
CA GLY A 263 -13.19 2.10 22.55
C GLY A 263 -13.65 2.63 23.91
N GLY A 264 -13.07 3.75 24.34
CA GLY A 264 -13.43 4.39 25.61
C GLY A 264 -12.41 4.26 26.74
N ALA A 265 -12.77 4.73 27.93
CA ALA A 265 -11.83 4.89 29.03
C ALA A 265 -11.33 3.53 29.55
N GLY A 266 -10.02 3.33 29.52
CA GLY A 266 -9.37 2.15 30.11
C GLY A 266 -9.16 0.98 29.15
N THR A 267 -9.72 1.03 27.93
CA THR A 267 -9.56 -0.04 26.94
C THR A 267 -8.19 0.01 26.24
N TRP A 268 -7.73 -1.17 25.86
CA TRP A 268 -6.46 -1.40 25.18
C TRP A 268 -6.70 -1.91 23.76
N LEU A 269 -5.97 -1.37 22.79
CA LEU A 269 -5.93 -1.90 21.43
C LEU A 269 -4.48 -2.12 20.99
N LEU A 270 -4.14 -3.35 20.62
CA LEU A 270 -2.88 -3.68 19.98
C LEU A 270 -3.14 -3.98 18.50
N VAL A 271 -2.57 -3.18 17.62
CA VAL A 271 -2.69 -3.33 16.16
C VAL A 271 -1.43 -4.02 15.63
N ASP A 272 -1.55 -5.22 15.09
CA ASP A 272 -0.44 -5.91 14.41
C ASP A 272 -0.53 -5.78 12.89
N GLU A 273 0.61 -5.81 12.21
CA GLU A 273 0.78 -5.45 10.79
C GLU A 273 0.03 -4.17 10.39
N ALA A 274 0.18 -3.13 11.21
CA ALA A 274 -0.55 -1.87 11.05
C ALA A 274 -0.38 -1.25 9.66
N ALA A 275 0.76 -1.43 8.99
CA ALA A 275 0.98 -0.91 7.65
C ALA A 275 0.12 -1.54 6.55
N ALA A 276 -0.46 -2.72 6.79
CA ALA A 276 -1.40 -3.34 5.87
C ALA A 276 -2.85 -2.96 6.17
N ILE A 277 -3.09 -2.05 7.13
CA ILE A 277 -4.40 -1.50 7.46
C ILE A 277 -4.49 -0.06 6.94
N PRO A 278 -5.63 0.36 6.35
CA PRO A 278 -5.87 1.73 5.93
C PRO A 278 -5.56 2.79 7.01
N ALA A 279 -4.78 3.82 6.65
CA ALA A 279 -4.41 4.89 7.57
C ALA A 279 -5.60 5.66 8.17
N ALA A 280 -6.72 5.72 7.43
CA ALA A 280 -7.97 6.30 7.92
C ALA A 280 -8.56 5.53 9.12
N LEU A 281 -8.57 4.19 9.05
CA LEU A 281 -9.04 3.33 10.13
C LEU A 281 -8.13 3.43 11.35
N LEU A 282 -6.81 3.39 11.13
CA LEU A 282 -5.83 3.57 12.20
C LEU A 282 -6.00 4.90 12.92
N GLY A 283 -6.27 5.96 12.15
CA GLY A 283 -6.59 7.29 12.66
C GLY A 283 -7.87 7.33 13.49
N HIS A 284 -8.91 6.64 13.04
CA HIS A 284 -10.17 6.53 13.77
C HIS A 284 -9.98 5.77 15.10
N TRP A 285 -9.23 4.67 15.10
CA TRP A 285 -8.96 3.91 16.32
C TRP A 285 -8.03 4.65 17.28
N LEU A 286 -7.09 5.45 16.77
CA LEU A 286 -6.25 6.33 17.60
C LEU A 286 -7.10 7.32 18.43
N GLU A 287 -8.22 7.79 17.87
CA GLU A 287 -9.16 8.67 18.58
C GLU A 287 -10.01 7.90 19.59
N ALA A 288 -10.45 6.69 19.24
CA ALA A 288 -11.35 5.87 20.06
C ALA A 288 -10.68 5.15 21.23
N PHE A 289 -9.40 4.77 21.10
CA PHE A 289 -8.66 3.97 22.08
C PHE A 289 -7.57 4.80 22.79
N PRO A 290 -7.75 5.14 24.08
CA PRO A 290 -6.77 5.94 24.80
C PRO A 290 -5.42 5.24 25.02
N ARG A 291 -5.37 3.89 25.00
CA ARG A 291 -4.13 3.11 25.08
C ARG A 291 -4.05 2.22 23.84
N ILE A 292 -3.21 2.61 22.90
CA ILE A 292 -3.09 1.94 21.60
C ILE A 292 -1.63 1.77 21.19
N ALA A 293 -1.31 0.61 20.65
CA ALA A 293 -0.01 0.30 20.07
C ALA A 293 -0.17 -0.09 18.60
N PHE A 294 0.76 0.34 17.75
CA PHE A 294 0.84 -0.03 16.35
C PHE A 294 2.13 -0.79 16.10
N ALA A 295 2.03 -2.07 15.74
CA ALA A 295 3.15 -2.90 15.38
C ALA A 295 3.18 -3.10 13.87
N THR A 296 4.30 -2.77 13.22
CA THR A 296 4.41 -2.87 11.76
C THR A 296 5.77 -3.40 11.31
N THR A 297 5.77 -4.15 10.21
CA THR A 297 7.00 -4.58 9.55
C THR A 297 7.51 -3.43 8.67
N VAL A 298 8.80 -3.07 8.68
CA VAL A 298 9.37 -1.98 7.86
C VAL A 298 10.01 -2.51 6.59
N HIS A 299 10.93 -3.47 6.72
CA HIS A 299 11.56 -4.16 5.59
C HIS A 299 11.00 -5.57 5.44
N GLY A 300 10.51 -5.90 4.23
CA GLY A 300 9.95 -7.21 3.92
C GLY A 300 9.24 -7.29 2.58
N TYR A 301 9.12 -8.52 2.06
CA TYR A 301 8.53 -8.83 0.75
C TYR A 301 7.03 -8.46 0.62
N GLU A 302 6.36 -8.11 1.73
CA GLU A 302 4.94 -7.74 1.73
C GLU A 302 4.71 -6.28 1.30
N GLY A 303 5.78 -5.45 1.31
CA GLY A 303 5.80 -4.15 0.65
C GLY A 303 5.02 -3.02 1.32
N SER A 304 4.43 -3.25 2.49
CA SER A 304 3.49 -2.33 3.15
C SER A 304 4.14 -1.35 4.13
N GLY A 305 5.25 -1.74 4.76
CA GLY A 305 5.81 -1.09 5.95
C GLY A 305 6.15 0.39 5.87
N ARG A 306 6.78 0.82 4.77
CA ARG A 306 7.39 2.14 4.67
C ARG A 306 6.38 3.25 4.32
N GLY A 307 5.32 2.93 3.58
CA GLY A 307 4.23 3.88 3.26
C GLY A 307 3.41 4.29 4.49
N PHE A 308 3.21 3.36 5.43
CA PHE A 308 2.62 3.62 6.74
C PHE A 308 3.44 4.64 7.55
N ALA A 309 4.76 4.46 7.59
CA ALA A 309 5.67 5.33 8.34
C ALA A 309 5.60 6.80 7.87
N LEU A 310 5.21 7.07 6.62
CA LEU A 310 5.12 8.44 6.11
C LEU A 310 3.76 9.10 6.31
N ARG A 311 2.66 8.41 5.99
CA ARG A 311 1.31 9.03 6.06
C ARG A 311 0.74 8.98 7.47
N PHE A 312 0.93 7.87 8.17
CA PHE A 312 0.39 7.72 9.52
C PHE A 312 1.19 8.51 10.56
N ARG A 313 2.51 8.64 10.39
CA ARG A 313 3.36 9.47 11.28
C ARG A 313 2.93 10.93 11.31
N GLN A 314 2.62 11.53 10.16
CA GLN A 314 2.09 12.90 10.13
C GLN A 314 0.76 13.02 10.90
N ARG A 315 -0.07 11.97 10.89
CA ARG A 315 -1.31 11.94 11.67
C ARG A 315 -1.01 11.78 13.17
N LEU A 316 -0.07 10.91 13.55
CA LEU A 316 0.39 10.74 14.93
C LEU A 316 0.94 12.06 15.50
N GLU A 317 1.81 12.75 14.76
CA GLU A 317 2.38 14.04 15.16
C GLU A 317 1.31 15.12 15.41
N ARG A 318 0.21 15.09 14.66
CA ARG A 318 -0.91 16.03 14.83
C ARG A 318 -1.87 15.64 15.96
N GLN A 319 -2.19 14.36 16.10
CA GLN A 319 -3.25 13.88 16.99
C GLN A 319 -2.74 13.42 18.36
N ALA A 320 -1.49 12.96 18.43
CA ALA A 320 -0.86 12.43 19.63
C ALA A 320 0.66 12.75 19.63
N PRO A 321 1.06 14.02 19.83
CA PRO A 321 2.46 14.46 19.71
C PRO A 321 3.43 13.76 20.67
N ASP A 322 2.92 13.21 21.78
CA ASP A 322 3.68 12.41 22.76
C ASP A 322 3.83 10.92 22.37
N TRP A 323 3.58 10.56 21.10
CA TRP A 323 3.77 9.21 20.62
C TRP A 323 5.25 8.77 20.73
N ARG A 324 5.48 7.47 20.87
CA ARG A 324 6.82 6.90 21.01
C ARG A 324 7.11 5.91 19.92
N GLU A 325 8.34 5.92 19.43
CA GLU A 325 8.86 4.92 18.50
C GLU A 325 9.77 3.93 19.26
N PHE A 326 9.71 2.66 18.87
CA PHE A 326 10.69 1.66 19.28
C PHE A 326 10.90 0.67 18.14
N HIS A 327 12.17 0.40 17.81
CA HIS A 327 12.55 -0.45 16.68
C HIS A 327 13.22 -1.74 17.19
N LEU A 328 12.72 -2.91 16.80
CA LEU A 328 13.39 -4.20 17.07
C LEU A 328 14.35 -4.51 15.93
N VAL A 329 15.60 -4.79 16.29
CA VAL A 329 16.70 -5.02 15.35
C VAL A 329 17.16 -6.47 15.40
N THR A 330 17.09 -7.12 16.57
CA THR A 330 17.73 -8.42 16.77
C THR A 330 16.88 -9.57 16.18
N PRO A 331 17.43 -10.37 15.23
CA PRO A 331 16.74 -11.54 14.69
C PRO A 331 16.45 -12.58 15.78
N VAL A 332 15.22 -13.09 15.83
CA VAL A 332 14.87 -14.20 16.76
C VAL A 332 14.85 -15.56 16.05
N ARG A 333 14.55 -15.59 14.75
CA ARG A 333 14.41 -16.83 13.96
C ARG A 333 15.75 -17.45 13.55
N TRP A 334 16.76 -16.62 13.34
CA TRP A 334 18.13 -16.99 13.01
C TRP A 334 19.09 -16.08 13.79
N ALA A 335 20.39 -16.34 13.74
CA ALA A 335 21.38 -15.48 14.37
C ALA A 335 21.74 -14.27 13.49
N GLU A 336 22.26 -13.22 14.11
CA GLU A 336 22.77 -12.03 13.41
C GLU A 336 23.88 -12.41 12.40
N GLY A 337 23.96 -11.65 11.31
CA GLY A 337 24.95 -11.85 10.26
C GLY A 337 24.63 -12.98 9.27
N ASP A 338 23.43 -13.57 9.35
CA ASP A 338 22.98 -14.64 8.47
C ASP A 338 23.15 -14.28 6.98
N PRO A 339 24.00 -15.00 6.22
CA PRO A 339 24.31 -14.64 4.83
C PRO A 339 23.10 -14.74 3.90
N LEU A 340 22.15 -15.64 4.20
CA LEU A 340 20.93 -15.75 3.41
C LEU A 340 20.03 -14.53 3.56
N GLU A 341 19.94 -13.93 4.75
CA GLU A 341 19.14 -12.72 4.98
C GLU A 341 19.63 -11.58 4.09
N ARG A 342 20.92 -11.24 4.23
CA ARG A 342 21.57 -10.18 3.45
C ARG A 342 21.40 -10.38 1.95
N LEU A 343 21.64 -11.61 1.48
CA LEU A 343 21.53 -11.92 0.07
C LEU A 343 20.09 -11.79 -0.45
N VAL A 344 19.08 -12.21 0.32
CA VAL A 344 17.68 -12.03 -0.07
C VAL A 344 17.33 -10.54 -0.14
N ASP A 345 17.80 -9.75 0.81
CA ASP A 345 17.59 -8.29 0.82
C ASP A 345 18.22 -7.63 -0.41
N GLU A 346 19.45 -7.99 -0.76
CA GLU A 346 20.16 -7.51 -1.95
C GLU A 346 19.47 -7.95 -3.26
N LEU A 347 19.10 -9.23 -3.37
CA LEU A 347 18.46 -9.77 -4.58
C LEU A 347 17.11 -9.12 -4.85
N LEU A 348 16.32 -8.87 -3.80
CA LEU A 348 14.96 -8.36 -3.92
C LEU A 348 14.84 -6.86 -3.64
N LEU A 349 15.95 -6.17 -3.33
CA LEU A 349 16.01 -4.77 -2.94
C LEU A 349 15.07 -4.42 -1.77
N LEU A 350 14.98 -5.30 -0.77
CA LEU A 350 14.10 -5.09 0.39
C LEU A 350 14.60 -3.97 1.30
N ASP A 351 15.91 -3.73 1.27
CA ASP A 351 16.63 -2.71 2.03
C ASP A 351 16.71 -1.37 1.28
N ALA A 352 16.34 -1.29 0.00
CA ALA A 352 16.46 -0.06 -0.81
C ALA A 352 15.83 1.18 -0.13
N GLU A 353 16.63 2.22 0.03
CA GLU A 353 16.25 3.48 0.67
C GLU A 353 16.22 4.63 -0.34
N PRO A 354 15.39 5.65 -0.10
CA PRO A 354 15.49 6.87 -0.88
C PRO A 354 16.88 7.48 -0.71
N PRO A 355 17.45 8.07 -1.77
CA PRO A 355 18.73 8.76 -1.67
C PRO A 355 18.67 10.00 -0.79
N PRO A 356 19.82 10.58 -0.42
CA PRO A 356 19.83 11.83 0.30
C PRO A 356 19.14 12.97 -0.48
N PRO A 357 18.49 13.91 0.24
CA PRO A 357 17.87 15.10 -0.35
C PRO A 357 18.93 16.06 -0.91
N MET A 358 18.86 16.37 -2.21
CA MET A 358 19.80 17.29 -2.86
C MET A 358 19.11 18.59 -3.27
N VAL A 359 19.24 19.65 -2.46
CA VAL A 359 18.50 20.92 -2.64
C VAL A 359 19.25 21.95 -3.51
N ALA A 360 20.58 22.03 -3.40
CA ALA A 360 21.39 23.08 -4.03
C ALA A 360 21.90 22.74 -5.45
N SER A 361 21.65 21.52 -5.93
CA SER A 361 22.18 21.04 -7.20
C SER A 361 21.19 21.27 -8.36
N ALA A 362 21.71 21.52 -9.56
CA ALA A 362 20.89 21.60 -10.76
C ALA A 362 20.16 20.26 -10.99
N LEU A 363 18.88 20.35 -11.39
CA LEU A 363 18.05 19.19 -11.68
C LEU A 363 18.21 18.78 -13.14
N GLU A 364 18.77 17.61 -13.34
CA GLU A 364 18.86 16.92 -14.62
C GLU A 364 17.70 15.95 -14.80
N THR A 365 17.26 15.76 -16.05
CA THR A 365 16.22 14.80 -16.39
C THR A 365 16.84 13.64 -17.13
N VAL A 366 16.69 12.44 -16.58
CA VAL A 366 17.27 11.22 -17.15
C VAL A 366 16.15 10.26 -17.53
N SER A 367 16.08 9.91 -18.82
CA SER A 367 15.21 8.87 -19.34
C SER A 367 16.01 7.57 -19.42
N TRP A 368 15.56 6.54 -18.68
CA TRP A 368 16.31 5.31 -18.53
C TRP A 368 15.94 4.28 -19.58
N GLU A 369 16.94 3.81 -20.32
CA GLU A 369 16.87 2.53 -20.99
C GLU A 369 17.09 1.40 -19.97
N ARG A 370 16.34 0.30 -20.08
CA ARG A 370 16.44 -0.79 -19.10
C ARG A 370 17.83 -1.41 -19.02
N PRO A 371 18.58 -1.64 -20.12
CA PRO A 371 19.94 -2.15 -20.01
C PRO A 371 20.87 -1.22 -19.22
N ALA A 372 20.76 0.10 -19.42
CA ALA A 372 21.53 1.08 -18.67
C ALA A 372 21.15 1.09 -17.18
N LEU A 373 19.85 1.01 -16.87
CA LEU A 373 19.38 0.95 -15.48
C LEU A 373 19.82 -0.33 -14.75
N VAL A 374 19.88 -1.46 -15.44
CA VAL A 374 20.34 -2.73 -14.83
C VAL A 374 21.84 -2.72 -14.57
N ALA A 375 22.61 -2.03 -15.40
CA ALA A 375 24.04 -1.86 -15.22
C ALA A 375 24.39 -0.87 -14.08
N ASP A 376 23.47 0.04 -13.73
CA ASP A 376 23.63 1.02 -12.67
C ASP A 376 22.80 0.63 -11.43
N GLU A 377 23.41 -0.17 -10.56
CA GLU A 377 22.74 -0.67 -9.36
C GLU A 377 22.40 0.44 -8.37
N ASP A 378 23.23 1.48 -8.26
CA ASP A 378 22.99 2.58 -7.34
C ASP A 378 21.74 3.36 -7.78
N ALA A 379 21.64 3.73 -9.07
CA ALA A 379 20.44 4.36 -9.60
C ALA A 379 19.20 3.46 -9.46
N LEU A 380 19.33 2.14 -9.70
CA LEU A 380 18.24 1.19 -9.52
C LEU A 380 17.77 1.13 -8.06
N ARG A 381 18.70 1.09 -7.10
CA ARG A 381 18.41 1.09 -5.66
C ARG A 381 17.71 2.38 -5.25
N GLU A 382 18.18 3.54 -5.71
CA GLU A 382 17.57 4.83 -5.40
C GLU A 382 16.16 4.97 -6.00
N ILE A 383 15.98 4.59 -7.27
CA ILE A 383 14.68 4.58 -7.94
C ILE A 383 13.71 3.66 -7.20
N PHE A 384 14.13 2.43 -6.91
CA PHE A 384 13.27 1.47 -6.23
C PHE A 384 12.97 1.92 -4.80
N GLY A 385 13.95 2.49 -4.08
CA GLY A 385 13.78 3.08 -2.76
C GLY A 385 12.72 4.18 -2.73
N LEU A 386 12.74 5.11 -3.70
CA LEU A 386 11.69 6.12 -3.86
C LEU A 386 10.31 5.49 -4.15
N LEU A 387 10.25 4.46 -4.99
CA LEU A 387 9.00 3.78 -5.33
C LEU A 387 8.40 3.02 -4.15
N VAL A 388 9.23 2.30 -3.37
CA VAL A 388 8.85 1.62 -2.12
C VAL A 388 8.33 2.64 -1.11
N GLN A 389 8.99 3.79 -1.00
CA GLN A 389 8.61 4.81 -0.03
C GLN A 389 7.30 5.52 -0.38
N ALA A 390 7.04 5.80 -1.66
CA ALA A 390 5.89 6.59 -2.07
C ALA A 390 4.57 5.80 -2.11
N HIS A 391 4.63 4.46 -2.20
CA HIS A 391 3.46 3.63 -2.44
C HIS A 391 3.14 2.70 -1.27
N TYR A 392 1.84 2.47 -1.06
CA TYR A 392 1.33 1.65 0.04
C TYR A 392 1.72 0.18 -0.06
N ARG A 393 2.09 -0.28 -1.26
CA ARG A 393 2.53 -1.64 -1.52
C ARG A 393 3.47 -1.69 -2.72
N THR A 394 4.73 -1.99 -2.44
CA THR A 394 5.75 -2.30 -3.44
C THR A 394 6.37 -3.63 -3.09
N THR A 395 6.13 -4.62 -3.94
CA THR A 395 6.51 -6.02 -3.76
C THR A 395 7.76 -6.35 -4.58
N PRO A 396 8.51 -7.43 -4.28
CA PRO A 396 9.60 -7.90 -5.13
C PRO A 396 9.19 -8.11 -6.60
N ALA A 397 7.96 -8.54 -6.87
CA ALA A 397 7.44 -8.65 -8.23
C ALA A 397 7.32 -7.28 -8.95
N ASP A 398 7.23 -6.15 -8.23
CA ASP A 398 7.30 -4.82 -8.84
C ASP A 398 8.71 -4.54 -9.39
N LEU A 399 9.77 -4.98 -8.73
CA LEU A 399 11.14 -4.89 -9.25
C LEU A 399 11.29 -5.70 -10.54
N GLN A 400 10.80 -6.93 -10.55
CA GLN A 400 10.80 -7.77 -11.75
C GLN A 400 10.04 -7.09 -12.90
N ARG A 401 8.85 -6.52 -12.64
CA ARG A 401 8.10 -5.77 -13.65
C ARG A 401 8.85 -4.52 -14.12
N LEU A 402 9.51 -3.78 -13.24
CA LEU A 402 10.27 -2.57 -13.58
C LEU A 402 11.38 -2.88 -14.62
N LEU A 403 12.05 -4.03 -14.47
CA LEU A 403 13.17 -4.43 -15.34
C LEU A 403 12.71 -5.16 -16.62
N ASP A 404 11.65 -5.96 -16.54
CA ASP A 404 11.28 -6.89 -17.60
C ASP A 404 10.05 -6.45 -18.42
N ALA A 405 9.12 -5.68 -17.84
CA ALA A 405 7.86 -5.39 -18.52
C ALA A 405 8.07 -4.55 -19.80
N PRO A 406 7.52 -5.01 -20.94
CA PRO A 406 7.64 -4.27 -22.19
C PRO A 406 6.87 -2.96 -22.11
N GLY A 407 7.32 -1.95 -22.86
CA GLY A 407 6.59 -0.68 -22.99
C GLY A 407 6.58 0.25 -21.77
N LEU A 408 7.20 -0.14 -20.65
CA LEU A 408 7.48 0.79 -19.55
C LEU A 408 8.45 1.92 -19.97
N GLY A 409 8.16 3.15 -19.59
CA GLY A 409 9.11 4.27 -19.59
C GLY A 409 9.47 4.63 -18.16
N ILE A 410 10.74 4.90 -17.88
CA ILE A 410 11.23 5.30 -16.56
C ILE A 410 11.97 6.62 -16.74
N THR A 411 11.44 7.67 -16.13
CA THR A 411 12.03 9.02 -16.19
C THR A 411 12.29 9.51 -14.78
N THR A 412 13.46 10.08 -14.57
CA THR A 412 13.90 10.57 -13.26
C THR A 412 14.33 12.02 -13.33
N LEU A 413 14.24 12.71 -12.18
CA LEU A 413 14.96 13.94 -11.94
C LEU A 413 16.14 13.62 -11.02
N ALA A 414 17.36 13.85 -11.47
CA ALA A 414 18.58 13.66 -10.70
C ALA A 414 19.16 15.03 -10.28
N ALA A 415 19.78 15.09 -9.11
CA ALA A 415 20.52 16.26 -8.64
C ALA A 415 21.76 15.80 -7.88
N GLY A 416 22.93 16.30 -8.25
CA GLY A 416 24.20 15.91 -7.60
C GLY A 416 24.51 14.42 -7.73
N GLY A 417 24.08 13.77 -8.82
CA GLY A 417 24.26 12.32 -9.03
C GLY A 417 23.19 11.44 -8.39
N HIS A 418 22.29 11.98 -7.57
CA HIS A 418 21.25 11.23 -6.85
C HIS A 418 19.84 11.46 -7.41
N VAL A 419 19.01 10.44 -7.44
CA VAL A 419 17.64 10.49 -7.94
C VAL A 419 16.70 11.18 -6.94
N GLN A 420 16.06 12.27 -7.33
CA GLN A 420 15.21 13.08 -6.45
C GLN A 420 13.72 12.87 -6.71
N ALA A 421 13.36 12.41 -7.90
CA ALA A 421 12.01 12.02 -8.27
C ALA A 421 12.03 11.00 -9.41
N VAL A 422 11.00 10.16 -9.50
CA VAL A 422 10.83 9.16 -10.56
C VAL A 422 9.36 9.08 -11.01
N ALA A 423 9.16 8.92 -12.32
CA ALA A 423 7.90 8.55 -12.94
C ALA A 423 8.08 7.25 -13.75
N VAL A 424 7.15 6.32 -13.57
CA VAL A 424 7.07 5.08 -14.35
C VAL A 424 5.77 5.10 -15.14
N CYS A 425 5.87 5.10 -16.47
CA CYS A 425 4.76 5.20 -17.40
C CYS A 425 4.64 3.95 -18.25
N ALA A 426 3.46 3.67 -18.82
CA ALA A 426 3.28 2.65 -19.84
C ALA A 426 2.23 3.04 -20.86
N ASP A 427 2.45 2.65 -22.10
CA ASP A 427 1.47 2.86 -23.17
C ASP A 427 0.36 1.81 -23.11
N GLU A 428 -0.87 2.27 -23.32
CA GLU A 428 -2.07 1.45 -23.32
C GLU A 428 -2.99 1.79 -24.51
N GLY A 429 -3.93 0.89 -24.84
CA GLY A 429 -4.86 1.12 -25.93
C GLY A 429 -4.25 0.88 -27.31
N GLY A 430 -4.78 1.55 -28.33
CA GLY A 430 -4.40 1.35 -29.73
C GLY A 430 -4.95 0.05 -30.33
N PHE A 431 -6.06 -0.47 -29.77
CA PHE A 431 -6.66 -1.72 -30.21
C PHE A 431 -7.72 -1.52 -31.30
N THR A 432 -7.99 -2.58 -32.05
CA THR A 432 -9.03 -2.52 -33.08
C THR A 432 -10.43 -2.37 -32.47
N PRO A 433 -11.38 -1.74 -33.17
CA PRO A 433 -12.75 -1.57 -32.69
C PRO A 433 -13.44 -2.89 -32.30
N GLU A 434 -13.14 -3.98 -32.99
CA GLU A 434 -13.72 -5.31 -32.71
C GLU A 434 -13.23 -5.84 -31.36
N LEU A 435 -11.94 -5.67 -31.05
CA LEU A 435 -11.40 -6.04 -29.75
C LEU A 435 -11.95 -5.13 -28.65
N ALA A 436 -12.10 -3.83 -28.93
CA ALA A 436 -12.71 -2.86 -28.03
C ALA A 436 -14.14 -3.24 -27.63
N GLU A 437 -14.94 -3.71 -28.58
CA GLU A 437 -16.30 -4.14 -28.31
C GLU A 437 -16.36 -5.39 -27.42
N ARG A 438 -15.52 -6.40 -27.70
CA ARG A 438 -15.43 -7.62 -26.87
C ARG A 438 -15.02 -7.32 -25.43
N VAL A 439 -14.07 -6.41 -25.25
CA VAL A 439 -13.62 -5.95 -23.94
C VAL A 439 -14.74 -5.18 -23.23
N ALA A 440 -15.43 -4.28 -23.92
CA ALA A 440 -16.54 -3.52 -23.36
C ALA A 440 -17.72 -4.40 -22.92
N ARG A 441 -17.91 -5.56 -23.57
CA ARG A 441 -18.89 -6.59 -23.18
C ARG A 441 -18.42 -7.50 -22.05
N GLY A 442 -17.17 -7.38 -21.61
CA GLY A 442 -16.58 -8.25 -20.57
C GLY A 442 -16.19 -9.64 -21.07
N GLU A 443 -16.22 -9.90 -22.38
CA GLU A 443 -15.86 -11.20 -22.98
C GLU A 443 -14.35 -11.44 -23.01
N ARG A 444 -13.54 -10.38 -22.86
CA ARG A 444 -12.09 -10.45 -22.89
C ARG A 444 -11.44 -9.46 -21.93
N ARG A 445 -10.34 -9.89 -21.32
CA ARG A 445 -9.46 -9.07 -20.48
C ARG A 445 -8.07 -8.99 -21.12
N LEU A 446 -7.52 -7.78 -21.19
CA LEU A 446 -6.22 -7.48 -21.77
C LEU A 446 -5.19 -7.24 -20.65
N PRO A 447 -4.13 -8.06 -20.55
CA PRO A 447 -3.05 -7.84 -19.60
C PRO A 447 -2.36 -6.50 -19.85
N GLY A 448 -2.06 -5.73 -18.81
CA GLY A 448 -1.26 -4.49 -18.91
C GLY A 448 -2.01 -3.22 -19.31
N HIS A 449 -3.28 -3.30 -19.75
CA HIS A 449 -4.05 -2.16 -20.27
C HIS A 449 -5.14 -1.68 -19.29
N LEU A 450 -4.78 -1.46 -18.02
CA LEU A 450 -5.74 -1.22 -16.93
C LEU A 450 -6.64 -0.01 -17.18
N LEU A 451 -6.07 1.14 -17.52
CA LEU A 451 -6.82 2.39 -17.70
C LEU A 451 -7.71 2.28 -18.93
N ALA A 452 -7.14 1.93 -20.08
CA ALA A 452 -7.88 1.83 -21.33
C ALA A 452 -9.04 0.81 -21.23
N GLN A 453 -8.76 -0.39 -20.68
CA GLN A 453 -9.76 -1.44 -20.49
C GLN A 453 -10.86 -1.02 -19.51
N SER A 454 -10.50 -0.35 -18.41
CA SER A 454 -11.47 0.10 -17.42
C SER A 454 -12.37 1.21 -17.97
N LEU A 455 -11.85 2.12 -18.80
CA LEU A 455 -12.67 3.14 -19.46
C LEU A 455 -13.65 2.49 -20.46
N ALA A 456 -13.25 1.44 -21.15
CA ALA A 456 -14.13 0.69 -22.04
C ALA A 456 -15.22 -0.10 -21.29
N ALA A 457 -14.83 -0.94 -20.33
CA ALA A 457 -15.75 -1.83 -19.64
C ALA A 457 -16.64 -1.12 -18.61
N HIS A 458 -16.12 -0.10 -17.92
CA HIS A 458 -16.82 0.52 -16.78
C HIS A 458 -17.27 1.96 -17.05
N ALA A 459 -16.49 2.76 -17.80
CA ALA A 459 -16.97 4.07 -18.25
C ALA A 459 -17.75 3.98 -19.58
N GLY A 460 -17.86 2.77 -20.15
CA GLY A 460 -18.65 2.46 -21.34
C GLY A 460 -18.15 3.12 -22.63
N SER A 461 -16.88 3.52 -22.70
CA SER A 461 -16.29 4.18 -23.87
C SER A 461 -15.41 3.23 -24.68
N ARG A 462 -15.92 2.71 -25.80
CA ARG A 462 -15.15 1.84 -26.70
C ARG A 462 -13.97 2.59 -27.33
N GLU A 463 -14.18 3.88 -27.62
CA GLU A 463 -13.17 4.79 -28.15
C GLU A 463 -11.93 4.87 -27.26
N ALA A 464 -12.09 4.76 -25.93
CA ALA A 464 -10.97 4.77 -25.00
C ALA A 464 -10.03 3.55 -25.16
N LEU A 465 -10.50 2.42 -25.71
CA LEU A 465 -9.61 1.28 -25.99
C LEU A 465 -8.92 1.39 -27.36
N ALA A 466 -9.58 2.07 -28.31
CA ALA A 466 -9.05 2.32 -29.64
C ALA A 466 -8.00 3.45 -29.63
N ALA A 467 -8.18 4.45 -28.76
CA ALA A 467 -7.23 5.54 -28.55
C ALA A 467 -5.89 5.04 -28.00
N ARG A 468 -4.82 5.81 -28.22
CA ARG A 468 -3.50 5.57 -27.62
C ARG A 468 -3.40 6.34 -26.32
N LEU A 469 -3.20 5.63 -25.22
CA LEU A 469 -3.10 6.20 -23.88
C LEU A 469 -1.69 5.98 -23.34
N ARG A 470 -1.24 6.87 -22.46
CA ARG A 470 -0.10 6.62 -21.58
C ARG A 470 -0.58 6.68 -20.15
N ARG A 471 -0.39 5.60 -19.40
CA ARG A 471 -0.70 5.57 -17.97
C ARG A 471 0.55 5.84 -17.15
N VAL A 472 0.49 6.85 -16.29
CA VAL A 472 1.44 7.01 -15.18
C VAL A 472 1.12 5.92 -14.16
N GLN A 473 1.96 4.90 -14.10
CA GLN A 473 1.79 3.78 -13.18
C GLN A 473 2.24 4.13 -11.77
N ARG A 474 3.37 4.82 -11.67
CA ARG A 474 3.98 5.23 -10.40
C ARG A 474 4.58 6.62 -10.58
N ILE A 475 4.44 7.46 -9.58
CA ILE A 475 5.19 8.72 -9.46
C ILE A 475 5.62 8.88 -8.01
N ALA A 476 6.90 9.19 -7.80
CA ALA A 476 7.49 9.37 -6.48
C ALA A 476 8.39 10.58 -6.47
N VAL A 477 8.33 11.35 -5.39
CA VAL A 477 9.21 12.49 -5.12
C VAL A 477 9.79 12.29 -3.73
N HIS A 478 11.10 12.55 -3.59
CA HIS A 478 11.80 12.50 -2.32
C HIS A 478 11.01 13.26 -1.23
N PRO A 479 10.74 12.68 -0.05
CA PRO A 479 9.80 13.24 0.94
C PRO A 479 10.13 14.66 1.37
N GLN A 480 11.42 14.93 1.56
CA GLN A 480 11.90 16.24 2.01
C GLN A 480 11.92 17.29 0.88
N ARG A 481 11.67 16.87 -0.36
CA ARG A 481 11.60 17.73 -1.55
C ARG A 481 10.21 17.80 -2.17
N ARG A 482 9.20 17.30 -1.45
CA ARG A 482 7.80 17.47 -1.83
C ARG A 482 7.44 18.95 -1.76
N ARG A 483 6.44 19.34 -2.55
CA ARG A 483 5.97 20.75 -2.68
C ARG A 483 6.97 21.72 -3.32
N GLU A 484 8.12 21.26 -3.80
CA GLU A 484 9.05 22.06 -4.65
C GLU A 484 8.69 22.02 -6.15
N GLY A 485 7.60 21.38 -6.54
CA GLY A 485 7.17 21.27 -7.95
C GLY A 485 7.85 20.16 -8.76
N LEU A 486 8.69 19.30 -8.16
CA LEU A 486 9.39 18.21 -8.88
C LEU A 486 8.44 17.24 -9.59
N GLY A 487 7.34 16.86 -8.93
CA GLY A 487 6.32 15.99 -9.53
C GLY A 487 5.60 16.64 -10.72
N ARG A 488 5.36 17.95 -10.66
CA ARG A 488 4.81 18.72 -11.79
C ARG A 488 5.79 18.68 -12.97
N ARG A 489 7.08 18.97 -12.73
CA ARG A 489 8.10 18.98 -13.77
C ARG A 489 8.25 17.63 -14.48
N LEU A 490 8.23 16.52 -13.73
CA LEU A 490 8.22 15.17 -14.32
C LEU A 490 7.00 14.94 -15.21
N LEU A 491 5.81 15.28 -14.74
CA LEU A 491 4.58 15.06 -15.50
C LEU A 491 4.49 15.95 -16.74
N GLU A 492 5.00 17.18 -16.69
CA GLU A 492 5.10 18.06 -17.86
C GLU A 492 6.02 17.46 -18.92
N GLN A 493 7.16 16.89 -18.51
CA GLN A 493 8.07 16.21 -19.44
C GLN A 493 7.46 14.95 -20.06
N GLU A 494 6.78 14.14 -19.24
CA GLU A 494 6.04 12.98 -19.74
C GLU A 494 4.91 13.39 -20.70
N ARG A 495 4.26 14.52 -20.44
CA ARG A 495 3.24 15.09 -21.32
C ARG A 495 3.81 15.45 -22.68
N GLU A 496 4.97 16.11 -22.73
CA GLU A 496 5.64 16.44 -24.00
C GLU A 496 6.17 15.20 -24.72
N ALA A 497 6.69 14.21 -24.00
CA ALA A 497 7.13 12.95 -24.58
C ALA A 497 5.95 12.18 -25.19
N ALA A 498 4.82 12.12 -24.49
CA ALA A 498 3.61 11.45 -24.95
C ALA A 498 3.00 12.15 -26.19
N ARG A 499 3.00 13.49 -26.22
CA ARG A 499 2.58 14.26 -27.42
C ARG A 499 3.42 13.92 -28.64
N ARG A 500 4.75 13.92 -28.50
CA ARG A 500 5.67 13.55 -29.59
C ARG A 500 5.47 12.11 -30.08
N ALA A 501 5.06 11.21 -29.17
CA ALA A 501 4.76 9.83 -29.49
C ALA A 501 3.37 9.62 -30.12
N GLY A 502 2.55 10.67 -30.29
CA GLY A 502 1.20 10.56 -30.84
C GLY A 502 0.23 9.82 -29.91
N VAL A 503 0.36 10.05 -28.60
CA VAL A 503 -0.58 9.58 -27.57
C VAL A 503 -1.74 10.57 -27.46
N ASP A 504 -2.96 10.09 -27.33
CA ASP A 504 -4.18 10.90 -27.22
C ASP A 504 -4.41 11.41 -25.79
N LEU A 505 -4.24 10.53 -24.79
CA LEU A 505 -4.46 10.83 -23.38
C LEU A 505 -3.29 10.39 -22.52
N LEU A 506 -2.84 11.26 -21.61
CA LEU A 506 -2.03 10.88 -20.45
C LEU A 506 -2.97 10.66 -19.27
N GLY A 507 -2.87 9.56 -18.53
CA GLY A 507 -3.77 9.29 -17.42
C GLY A 507 -3.13 8.57 -16.25
N ALA A 508 -3.88 8.44 -15.16
CA ALA A 508 -3.46 7.74 -13.96
C ALA A 508 -4.65 7.06 -13.27
N SER A 509 -4.37 6.04 -12.46
CA SER A 509 -5.33 5.36 -11.59
C SER A 509 -4.73 5.24 -10.19
N PHE A 510 -5.40 5.75 -9.17
CA PHE A 510 -4.91 5.81 -7.80
C PHE A 510 -6.06 5.81 -6.79
N GLY A 511 -5.78 5.59 -5.50
CA GLY A 511 -6.80 5.68 -4.45
C GLY A 511 -7.24 7.13 -4.21
N ALA A 512 -8.54 7.35 -4.07
CA ALA A 512 -9.16 8.68 -3.99
C ALA A 512 -8.89 9.38 -2.65
N GLU A 513 -7.64 9.79 -2.44
CA GLU A 513 -7.19 10.61 -1.31
C GLU A 513 -7.25 12.10 -1.71
N PRO A 514 -7.81 13.00 -0.87
CA PRO A 514 -8.00 14.41 -1.22
C PRO A 514 -6.74 15.13 -1.72
N GLY A 515 -5.61 14.94 -1.06
CA GLY A 515 -4.34 15.58 -1.41
C GLY A 515 -3.78 15.11 -2.76
N LEU A 516 -3.89 13.81 -3.05
CA LEU A 516 -3.47 13.23 -4.32
C LEU A 516 -4.41 13.65 -5.46
N LEU A 517 -5.73 13.63 -5.25
CA LEU A 517 -6.69 14.11 -6.24
C LEU A 517 -6.43 15.59 -6.60
N ALA A 518 -6.22 16.44 -5.58
CA ALA A 518 -5.89 17.85 -5.77
C ALA A 518 -4.58 18.05 -6.56
N PHE A 519 -3.57 17.19 -6.36
CA PHE A 519 -2.33 17.23 -7.13
C PHE A 519 -2.58 17.03 -8.63
N TRP A 520 -3.39 16.03 -9.01
CA TRP A 520 -3.70 15.77 -10.42
C TRP A 520 -4.59 16.85 -11.03
N GLN A 521 -5.62 17.30 -10.31
CA GLN A 521 -6.51 18.38 -10.74
C GLN A 521 -5.74 19.70 -10.96
N ALA A 522 -4.79 20.04 -10.09
CA ALA A 522 -3.94 21.23 -10.22
C ALA A 522 -2.99 21.18 -11.44
N LEU A 523 -2.84 20.02 -12.07
CA LEU A 523 -2.10 19.82 -13.32
C LEU A 523 -3.02 19.74 -14.55
N GLY A 524 -4.32 19.98 -14.36
CA GLY A 524 -5.32 19.97 -15.43
C GLY A 524 -5.80 18.58 -15.84
N PHE A 525 -5.54 17.55 -15.03
CA PHE A 525 -6.18 16.24 -15.23
C PHE A 525 -7.63 16.31 -14.79
N ARG A 526 -8.51 15.65 -15.57
CA ARG A 526 -9.95 15.55 -15.34
C ARG A 526 -10.29 14.17 -14.82
N THR A 527 -11.15 14.09 -13.82
CA THR A 527 -11.66 12.83 -13.32
C THR A 527 -12.69 12.26 -14.28
N VAL A 528 -12.50 11.00 -14.66
CA VAL A 528 -13.35 10.31 -15.65
C VAL A 528 -14.03 9.08 -15.09
N ARG A 529 -13.60 8.58 -13.93
CA ARG A 529 -14.20 7.42 -13.27
C ARG A 529 -13.79 7.34 -11.80
N LEU A 530 -14.71 6.84 -10.98
CA LEU A 530 -14.45 6.38 -9.62
C LEU A 530 -14.96 4.94 -9.47
N GLY A 531 -14.16 4.06 -8.87
CA GLY A 531 -14.53 2.68 -8.58
C GLY A 531 -15.56 2.60 -7.45
N LEU A 532 -16.45 1.61 -7.50
CA LEU A 532 -17.53 1.45 -6.52
C LEU A 532 -17.09 0.67 -5.27
N SER A 533 -16.11 -0.23 -5.41
CA SER A 533 -15.54 -0.97 -4.30
C SER A 533 -14.31 -0.27 -3.76
N ARG A 534 -14.15 -0.29 -2.43
CA ARG A 534 -12.91 0.12 -1.77
C ARG A 534 -11.83 -0.93 -2.01
N GLU A 535 -10.61 -0.48 -2.24
CA GLU A 535 -9.45 -1.37 -2.21
C GLU A 535 -9.23 -1.85 -0.78
N THR A 536 -9.09 -3.16 -0.58
CA THR A 536 -8.93 -3.76 0.76
C THR A 536 -7.69 -3.26 1.50
N SER A 537 -6.63 -2.90 0.77
CA SER A 537 -5.37 -2.43 1.34
C SER A 537 -5.37 -0.95 1.72
N THR A 538 -6.07 -0.09 0.96
CA THR A 538 -6.04 1.36 1.19
C THR A 538 -7.32 1.87 1.85
N GLY A 539 -8.43 1.12 1.75
CA GLY A 539 -9.76 1.58 2.18
C GLY A 539 -10.34 2.68 1.29
N GLU A 540 -9.65 3.03 0.20
CA GLU A 540 -9.97 4.11 -0.72
C GLU A 540 -10.64 3.55 -1.99
N HIS A 541 -11.45 4.37 -2.65
CA HIS A 541 -12.01 4.05 -3.97
C HIS A 541 -10.98 4.39 -5.05
N ALA A 542 -10.81 3.53 -6.06
CA ALA A 542 -9.89 3.82 -7.17
C ALA A 542 -10.46 4.91 -8.09
N VAL A 543 -9.80 6.06 -8.17
CA VAL A 543 -10.13 7.15 -9.10
C VAL A 543 -9.23 7.09 -10.35
N MET A 544 -9.81 7.40 -11.50
CA MET A 544 -9.09 7.52 -12.77
C MET A 544 -9.20 8.95 -13.30
N VAL A 545 -8.05 9.49 -13.69
CA VAL A 545 -7.93 10.84 -14.22
C VAL A 545 -7.21 10.82 -15.57
N VAL A 546 -7.53 11.77 -16.44
CA VAL A 546 -6.90 11.92 -17.77
C VAL A 546 -6.61 13.38 -18.09
N ALA A 547 -5.53 13.61 -18.83
CA ALA A 547 -5.13 14.87 -19.42
C ALA A 547 -5.02 14.70 -20.95
N PRO A 548 -5.73 15.52 -21.74
CA PRO A 548 -5.67 15.45 -23.19
C PRO A 548 -4.35 16.01 -23.74
N LEU A 549 -3.86 15.35 -24.79
CA LEU A 549 -2.59 15.67 -25.44
C LEU A 549 -2.76 16.26 -26.86
N GLY A 550 -3.93 16.12 -27.46
CA GLY A 550 -4.29 16.67 -28.76
C GLY A 550 -5.82 16.73 -28.96
N PRO A 551 -6.30 17.13 -30.15
CA PRO A 551 -7.74 17.35 -30.40
C PRO A 551 -8.61 16.10 -30.19
N ALA A 552 -8.14 14.94 -30.65
CA ALA A 552 -8.86 13.67 -30.45
C ALA A 552 -8.95 13.30 -28.96
N GLY A 553 -7.84 13.46 -28.24
CA GLY A 553 -7.80 13.29 -26.79
C GLY A 553 -8.71 14.27 -26.04
N GLU A 554 -8.79 15.52 -26.47
CA GLU A 554 -9.68 16.53 -25.88
C GLU A 554 -11.15 16.11 -25.98
N ALA A 555 -11.60 15.73 -27.18
CA ALA A 555 -12.97 15.26 -27.40
C ALA A 555 -13.31 14.01 -26.56
N LEU A 556 -12.37 13.06 -26.46
CA LEU A 556 -12.54 11.86 -25.66
C LEU A 556 -12.58 12.18 -24.15
N ALA A 557 -11.66 13.02 -23.66
CA ALA A 557 -11.62 13.43 -22.25
C ALA A 557 -12.89 14.21 -21.84
N GLU A 558 -13.39 15.08 -22.71
CA GLU A 558 -14.63 15.83 -22.49
C GLU A 558 -15.84 14.89 -22.41
N THR A 559 -15.96 13.95 -23.35
CA THR A 559 -17.03 12.93 -23.35
C THR A 559 -17.01 12.08 -22.07
N LEU A 560 -15.83 11.61 -21.67
CA LEU A 560 -15.65 10.80 -20.47
C LEU A 560 -16.00 11.59 -19.19
N SER A 561 -15.50 12.83 -19.07
CA SER A 561 -15.77 13.69 -17.91
C SER A 561 -17.26 14.04 -17.81
N ALA A 562 -17.89 14.43 -18.93
CA ALA A 562 -19.31 14.76 -18.97
C ALA A 562 -20.20 13.57 -18.57
N ARG A 563 -19.84 12.35 -18.98
CA ARG A 563 -20.54 11.14 -18.56
C ARG A 563 -20.38 10.89 -17.06
N PHE A 564 -19.16 11.00 -16.54
CA PHE A 564 -18.89 10.83 -15.11
C PHE A 564 -19.65 11.86 -14.26
N GLN A 565 -19.63 13.14 -14.63
CA GLN A 565 -20.30 14.22 -13.90
C GLN A 565 -21.82 14.08 -13.86
N ARG A 566 -22.41 13.45 -14.88
CA ARG A 566 -23.84 13.12 -14.94
C ARG A 566 -24.22 11.99 -13.98
N LEU A 567 -23.35 10.99 -13.83
CA LEU A 567 -23.55 9.84 -12.96
C LEU A 567 -23.26 10.17 -11.49
N LEU A 568 -22.29 11.04 -11.23
CA LEU A 568 -21.74 11.31 -9.91
C LEU A 568 -22.80 11.60 -8.82
N PRO A 569 -23.84 12.44 -9.02
CA PRO A 569 -24.86 12.66 -7.99
C PRO A 569 -25.61 11.40 -7.57
N ALA A 570 -25.95 10.53 -8.53
CA ALA A 570 -26.64 9.29 -8.24
C ALA A 570 -25.72 8.32 -7.49
N LEU A 571 -24.47 8.20 -7.94
CA LEU A 571 -23.48 7.36 -7.24
C LEU A 571 -23.27 7.84 -5.80
N LEU A 572 -23.12 9.15 -5.59
CA LEU A 572 -22.99 9.72 -4.23
C LEU A 572 -24.21 9.43 -3.36
N ALA A 573 -25.41 9.40 -3.92
CA ALA A 573 -26.64 9.14 -3.17
C ALA A 573 -26.80 7.66 -2.78
N PHE A 574 -26.19 6.73 -3.53
CA PHE A 574 -26.34 5.30 -3.34
C PHE A 574 -24.98 4.61 -3.11
N GLU A 575 -24.31 4.15 -4.16
CA GLU A 575 -23.13 3.26 -4.06
C GLU A 575 -21.92 3.91 -3.37
N LEU A 576 -21.86 5.24 -3.35
CA LEU A 576 -20.78 6.07 -2.81
C LEU A 576 -21.26 7.00 -1.68
N ALA A 577 -22.36 6.65 -1.01
CA ALA A 577 -22.87 7.38 0.16
C ALA A 577 -21.82 7.48 1.27
N ASP A 578 -20.89 6.51 1.33
CA ASP A 578 -19.80 6.48 2.31
C ASP A 578 -18.47 7.10 1.85
N LEU A 579 -18.43 7.70 0.65
CA LEU A 579 -17.24 8.37 0.16
C LEU A 579 -16.83 9.51 1.11
N ASP A 580 -15.53 9.76 1.24
CA ASP A 580 -15.04 10.89 2.01
C ASP A 580 -15.65 12.22 1.46
N PRO A 581 -16.28 13.05 2.31
CA PRO A 581 -16.93 14.28 1.87
C PRO A 581 -16.02 15.27 1.14
N GLN A 582 -14.72 15.31 1.47
CA GLN A 582 -13.76 16.18 0.78
C GLN A 582 -13.48 15.68 -0.62
N VAL A 583 -13.40 14.36 -0.80
CA VAL A 583 -13.28 13.74 -2.13
C VAL A 583 -14.54 14.00 -2.94
N ALA A 584 -15.73 13.78 -2.36
CA ALA A 584 -17.00 14.07 -3.04
C ALA A 584 -17.08 15.53 -3.50
N LEU A 585 -16.69 16.48 -2.65
CA LEU A 585 -16.66 17.90 -2.97
C LEU A 585 -15.66 18.21 -4.10
N ALA A 586 -14.46 17.65 -4.05
CA ALA A 586 -13.43 17.83 -5.08
C ALA A 586 -13.88 17.29 -6.45
N LEU A 587 -14.62 16.18 -6.47
CA LEU A 587 -15.17 15.61 -7.70
C LEU A 587 -16.32 16.47 -8.26
N LEU A 588 -17.19 16.99 -7.38
CA LEU A 588 -18.28 17.88 -7.76
C LEU A 588 -17.78 19.22 -8.33
N ALA A 589 -16.61 19.68 -7.88
CA ALA A 589 -15.99 20.93 -8.36
C ALA A 589 -15.60 20.90 -9.84
N GLU A 590 -15.37 19.71 -10.42
CA GLU A 590 -15.08 19.51 -11.84
C GLU A 590 -16.34 19.48 -12.73
N GLY A 591 -17.52 19.54 -12.12
CA GLY A 591 -18.80 19.46 -12.82
C GLY A 591 -19.29 20.79 -13.42
N PRO A 592 -20.46 20.76 -14.07
CA PRO A 592 -21.11 21.98 -14.50
C PRO A 592 -21.41 22.90 -13.32
N ARG A 593 -21.35 24.21 -13.58
CA ARG A 593 -21.74 25.28 -12.65
C ARG A 593 -23.15 25.78 -13.01
N PRO A 594 -24.23 25.16 -12.49
CA PRO A 594 -25.59 25.55 -12.84
C PRO A 594 -25.92 26.93 -12.28
N ALA A 595 -26.41 27.83 -13.13
CA ALA A 595 -26.97 29.10 -12.69
C ALA A 595 -28.30 28.85 -11.99
N PRO A 596 -28.54 29.44 -10.79
CA PRO A 596 -29.79 29.22 -10.10
C PRO A 596 -30.95 29.89 -10.85
N ASP A 597 -32.10 29.23 -10.95
CA ASP A 597 -33.32 29.90 -11.40
C ASP A 597 -33.96 30.77 -10.28
N ALA A 598 -35.08 31.42 -10.58
CA ALA A 598 -35.75 32.29 -9.60
C ALA A 598 -36.33 31.51 -8.41
N VAL A 599 -36.80 30.27 -8.65
CA VAL A 599 -37.36 29.41 -7.61
C VAL A 599 -36.24 28.90 -6.72
N GLU A 600 -35.14 28.44 -7.29
CA GLU A 600 -33.95 27.99 -6.55
C GLU A 600 -33.35 29.11 -5.69
N ARG A 601 -33.32 30.36 -6.19
CA ARG A 601 -32.89 31.51 -5.38
C ARG A 601 -33.80 31.72 -4.16
N CYS A 602 -35.11 31.60 -4.34
CA CYS A 602 -36.08 31.71 -3.26
C CYS A 602 -35.90 30.58 -2.25
N ASP A 603 -35.79 29.34 -2.73
CA ASP A 603 -35.56 28.14 -1.91
C ASP A 603 -34.29 28.24 -1.05
N ILE A 604 -33.19 28.75 -1.63
CA ILE A 604 -31.94 29.00 -0.90
C ILE A 604 -32.15 30.04 0.19
N ALA A 605 -32.79 31.17 -0.11
CA ALA A 605 -33.06 32.24 0.85
C ALA A 605 -33.98 31.79 1.99
N ASP A 606 -35.01 31.02 1.68
CA ASP A 606 -35.97 30.45 2.64
C ASP A 606 -35.31 29.46 3.62
N VAL A 607 -34.27 28.75 3.17
CA VAL A 607 -33.46 27.87 4.03
C VAL A 607 -32.47 28.67 4.86
N ALA A 608 -31.78 29.64 4.24
CA ALA A 608 -30.75 30.46 4.88
C ALA A 608 -31.31 31.33 6.01
N HIS A 609 -32.39 32.06 5.72
CA HIS A 609 -32.94 33.10 6.59
C HIS A 609 -34.35 32.78 7.10
N GLY A 610 -35.05 31.84 6.46
CA GLY A 610 -36.39 31.44 6.83
C GLY A 610 -36.46 30.19 7.72
N ARG A 611 -37.61 29.52 7.68
CA ARG A 611 -37.86 28.26 8.41
C ARG A 611 -38.12 27.06 7.50
N ARG A 612 -37.79 27.17 6.20
CA ARG A 612 -38.00 26.07 5.26
C ARG A 612 -37.19 24.84 5.64
N GLU A 613 -37.80 23.67 5.46
CA GLU A 613 -37.14 22.38 5.67
C GLU A 613 -36.11 22.16 4.55
N PRO A 614 -34.79 22.06 4.86
CA PRO A 614 -33.75 21.98 3.84
C PRO A 614 -33.94 20.81 2.87
N ALA A 615 -34.46 19.68 3.36
CA ALA A 615 -34.71 18.51 2.53
C ALA A 615 -35.66 18.78 1.35
N LEU A 616 -36.62 19.70 1.51
CA LEU A 616 -37.57 20.11 0.46
C LEU A 616 -36.97 21.13 -0.53
N ALA A 617 -35.79 21.67 -0.23
CA ALA A 617 -35.02 22.58 -1.09
C ALA A 617 -33.72 21.92 -1.60
N ARG A 618 -33.60 20.59 -1.47
CA ARG A 618 -32.37 19.85 -1.75
C ARG A 618 -31.79 20.11 -3.15
N PRO A 619 -32.56 20.15 -4.25
CA PRO A 619 -32.01 20.47 -5.57
C PRO A 619 -31.33 21.85 -5.63
N ALA A 620 -31.95 22.87 -5.04
CA ALA A 620 -31.38 24.22 -4.98
C ALA A 620 -30.08 24.26 -4.16
N LEU A 621 -30.03 23.51 -3.04
CA LEU A 621 -28.83 23.38 -2.20
C LEU A 621 -27.72 22.58 -2.89
N GLN A 622 -28.05 21.54 -3.67
CA GLN A 622 -27.10 20.82 -4.51
C GLN A 622 -26.49 21.74 -5.58
N GLY A 623 -27.30 22.59 -6.21
CA GLY A 623 -26.84 23.62 -7.14
C GLY A 623 -25.91 24.64 -6.46
N LEU A 624 -26.26 25.11 -5.27
CA LEU A 624 -25.44 26.03 -4.46
C LEU A 624 -24.08 25.42 -4.10
N VAL A 625 -24.06 24.17 -3.64
CA VAL A 625 -22.83 23.43 -3.32
C VAL A 625 -21.94 23.32 -4.56
N ARG A 626 -22.50 22.94 -5.72
CA ARG A 626 -21.73 22.86 -6.97
C ARG A 626 -21.14 24.22 -7.35
N ARG A 627 -21.91 25.30 -7.27
CA ARG A 627 -21.40 26.65 -7.56
C ARG A 627 -20.27 27.06 -6.63
N ALA A 628 -20.44 26.85 -5.33
CA ALA A 628 -19.41 27.14 -4.33
C ALA A 628 -18.14 26.29 -4.56
N ALA A 629 -18.30 25.00 -4.87
CA ALA A 629 -17.20 24.09 -5.16
C ALA A 629 -16.40 24.54 -6.40
N THR A 630 -17.08 24.80 -7.53
CA THR A 630 -16.44 25.27 -8.76
C THR A 630 -15.82 26.66 -8.62
N ALA A 631 -16.34 27.52 -7.73
CA ALA A 631 -15.74 28.80 -7.41
C ALA A 631 -14.50 28.70 -6.49
N GLY A 632 -14.15 27.51 -6.00
CA GLY A 632 -13.02 27.30 -5.09
C GLY A 632 -13.27 27.85 -3.69
N CYS A 633 -14.53 27.90 -3.23
CA CYS A 633 -14.89 28.35 -1.90
C CYS A 633 -14.21 27.50 -0.82
N ARG A 634 -13.60 28.15 0.18
CA ARG A 634 -12.88 27.51 1.29
C ARG A 634 -13.69 27.43 2.59
N GLU A 635 -15.01 27.46 2.48
CA GLU A 635 -15.90 27.31 3.63
C GLU A 635 -15.67 25.93 4.29
N PRO A 636 -15.25 25.87 5.57
CA PRO A 636 -14.84 24.61 6.22
C PRO A 636 -15.95 23.57 6.28
N ASP A 637 -17.20 24.03 6.37
CA ASP A 637 -18.37 23.16 6.51
C ASP A 637 -18.97 22.75 5.14
N LEU A 638 -18.41 23.22 4.02
CA LEU A 638 -18.94 22.96 2.67
C LEU A 638 -18.95 21.45 2.34
N ALA A 639 -17.92 20.72 2.76
CA ALA A 639 -17.86 19.27 2.57
C ALA A 639 -18.99 18.56 3.31
N TRP A 640 -19.38 19.04 4.49
CA TRP A 640 -20.50 18.49 5.24
C TRP A 640 -21.85 18.80 4.59
N LEU A 641 -22.02 20.01 4.05
CA LEU A 641 -23.21 20.34 3.26
C LEU A 641 -23.29 19.45 2.01
N ALA A 642 -22.17 19.17 1.35
CA ALA A 642 -22.12 18.24 0.23
C ALA A 642 -22.50 16.81 0.66
N ALA A 643 -22.02 16.33 1.80
CA ALA A 643 -22.36 15.02 2.33
C ALA A 643 -23.85 14.89 2.66
N TRP A 644 -24.44 15.93 3.26
CA TRP A 644 -25.88 15.96 3.49
C TRP A 644 -26.66 16.02 2.17
N ALA A 645 -26.27 16.89 1.24
CA ALA A 645 -27.03 17.18 0.02
C ALA A 645 -26.96 16.04 -1.01
N PHE A 646 -25.79 15.44 -1.20
CA PHE A 646 -25.52 14.41 -2.22
C PHE A 646 -25.43 13.00 -1.66
N GLN A 647 -24.95 12.80 -0.43
CA GLN A 647 -24.70 11.47 0.13
C GLN A 647 -25.77 10.98 1.10
N GLY A 648 -26.81 11.79 1.34
CA GLY A 648 -27.91 11.41 2.23
C GLY A 648 -27.50 11.30 3.71
N ARG A 649 -26.35 11.85 4.11
CA ARG A 649 -25.95 11.87 5.53
C ARG A 649 -26.99 12.60 6.36
N ASP A 650 -27.40 11.99 7.46
CA ASP A 650 -28.43 12.56 8.31
C ASP A 650 -27.88 13.67 9.23
N ILE A 651 -28.80 14.33 9.95
CA ILE A 651 -28.44 15.41 10.86
C ILE A 651 -27.67 14.89 12.09
N ALA A 652 -27.85 13.62 12.47
CA ALA A 652 -27.13 13.03 13.61
C ALA A 652 -25.64 12.84 13.29
N TRP A 653 -25.33 12.36 12.09
CA TRP A 653 -24.00 12.26 11.52
C TRP A 653 -23.31 13.63 11.46
N LEU A 654 -24.04 14.66 11.03
CA LEU A 654 -23.56 16.04 11.04
C LEU A 654 -23.27 16.52 12.46
N ALA A 655 -24.19 16.30 13.40
CA ALA A 655 -24.05 16.76 14.78
C ALA A 655 -22.79 16.18 15.44
N ALA A 656 -22.53 14.89 15.27
CA ALA A 656 -21.35 14.22 15.82
C ALA A 656 -20.03 14.81 15.29
N ARG A 657 -19.96 15.15 13.99
CA ARG A 657 -18.74 15.70 13.36
C ARG A 657 -18.56 17.21 13.56
N CYS A 658 -19.66 17.94 13.72
CA CYS A 658 -19.63 19.37 13.97
C CYS A 658 -19.38 19.73 15.44
N GLY A 659 -19.33 18.74 16.35
CA GLY A 659 -19.32 18.97 17.80
C GLY A 659 -20.60 19.62 18.31
N ALA A 660 -21.71 19.44 17.61
CA ALA A 660 -23.00 20.02 17.99
C ALA A 660 -23.68 19.13 19.04
N GLY A 661 -24.19 19.73 20.12
CA GLY A 661 -24.86 19.03 21.23
C GLY A 661 -26.22 18.42 20.89
N GLY A 662 -26.65 18.45 19.61
CA GLY A 662 -27.87 17.82 19.16
C GLY A 662 -28.38 18.30 17.79
N ARG A 663 -29.51 17.75 17.36
CA ARG A 663 -30.12 17.97 16.03
C ARG A 663 -30.39 19.45 15.72
N ARG A 664 -30.86 20.23 16.70
CA ARG A 664 -31.21 21.65 16.52
C ARG A 664 -29.98 22.48 16.14
N GLN A 665 -28.88 22.32 16.89
CA GLN A 665 -27.66 23.07 16.66
C GLN A 665 -26.98 22.67 15.34
N ALA A 666 -27.06 21.40 14.95
CA ALA A 666 -26.59 20.96 13.63
C ALA A 666 -27.41 21.58 12.48
N MET A 667 -28.73 21.72 12.65
CA MET A 667 -29.60 22.38 11.68
C MET A 667 -29.31 23.89 11.57
N GLU A 668 -29.11 24.57 12.70
CA GLU A 668 -28.72 25.98 12.72
C GLU A 668 -27.38 26.21 12.01
N ARG A 669 -26.41 25.31 12.23
CA ARG A 669 -25.12 25.36 11.54
C ARG A 669 -25.26 25.17 10.03
N LEU A 670 -26.05 24.19 9.60
CA LEU A 670 -26.34 23.96 8.17
C LEU A 670 -26.92 25.22 7.52
N ARG A 671 -27.93 25.85 8.14
CA ARG A 671 -28.52 27.09 7.63
C ARG A 671 -27.52 28.24 7.58
N GLY A 672 -26.67 28.36 8.60
CA GLY A 672 -25.59 29.34 8.63
C GLY A 672 -24.59 29.16 7.47
N VAL A 673 -24.28 27.92 7.09
CA VAL A 673 -23.45 27.63 5.90
C VAL A 673 -24.17 28.09 4.63
N VAL A 674 -25.45 27.74 4.46
CA VAL A 674 -26.24 28.14 3.28
C VAL A 674 -26.28 29.67 3.14
N ALA A 675 -26.50 30.40 4.24
CA ALA A 675 -26.50 31.87 4.25
C ALA A 675 -25.16 32.45 3.78
N ARG A 676 -24.02 31.97 4.32
CA ARG A 676 -22.69 32.42 3.90
C ARG A 676 -22.41 32.14 2.43
N LEU A 677 -22.83 30.97 1.93
CA LEU A 677 -22.66 30.61 0.53
C LEU A 677 -23.53 31.48 -0.39
N GLN A 678 -24.76 31.83 0.03
CA GLN A 678 -25.65 32.71 -0.72
C GLN A 678 -25.08 34.14 -0.85
N GLU A 679 -24.52 34.68 0.24
CA GLU A 679 -23.86 35.99 0.24
C GLU A 679 -22.63 35.99 -0.70
N GLY A 680 -21.81 34.93 -0.64
CA GLY A 680 -20.66 34.76 -1.52
C GLY A 680 -21.00 34.58 -3.00
N ASP A 681 -22.09 33.88 -3.32
CA ASP A 681 -22.58 33.71 -4.69
C ASP A 681 -23.09 35.04 -5.28
N SER A 682 -23.65 35.90 -4.43
CA SER A 682 -24.12 37.24 -4.80
C SER A 682 -22.98 38.24 -5.02
N ALA A 683 -21.84 38.06 -4.35
CA ALA A 683 -20.65 38.92 -4.48
C ALA A 683 -19.72 38.55 -5.66
N CYS A 684 -19.96 37.42 -6.34
CA CYS A 684 -19.13 36.93 -7.46
C CYS A 684 -19.90 36.84 -8.80
N PRO A 685 -20.34 37.96 -9.41
CA PRO A 685 -20.81 37.94 -10.79
C PRO A 685 -19.59 37.84 -11.72
N GLY A 686 -19.38 36.66 -12.31
CA GLY A 686 -18.58 36.47 -13.53
C GLY A 686 -17.10 36.87 -13.50
N ARG A 687 -16.23 35.99 -13.01
CA ARG A 687 -14.88 35.87 -13.59
C ARG A 687 -14.87 34.72 -14.57
N ALA A 688 -15.01 35.04 -15.86
CA ALA A 688 -14.57 34.15 -16.93
C ALA A 688 -13.07 33.91 -16.76
N PHE A 689 -12.64 32.65 -16.87
CA PHE A 689 -11.23 32.31 -16.97
C PHE A 689 -10.63 32.95 -18.23
N PRO A 690 -9.57 33.77 -18.15
CA PRO A 690 -8.64 33.92 -19.25
C PRO A 690 -7.63 32.76 -19.18
N GLY A 691 -7.36 32.13 -20.32
CA GLY A 691 -6.29 31.16 -20.43
C GLY A 691 -4.92 31.76 -20.12
N ALA A 692 -4.03 30.87 -19.67
CA ALA A 692 -2.57 30.93 -19.75
C ALA A 692 -1.80 32.04 -18.99
N SER A 693 -0.68 31.59 -18.40
CA SER A 693 0.52 32.34 -17.98
C SER A 693 0.46 33.21 -16.72
N GLY A 694 0.98 32.64 -15.62
CA GLY A 694 1.42 33.39 -14.44
C GLY A 694 1.87 32.42 -13.32
N PRO A 695 3.07 32.56 -12.74
CA PRO A 695 3.61 31.57 -11.80
C PRO A 695 2.91 31.73 -10.45
N VAL A 696 2.28 30.67 -9.96
CA VAL A 696 1.82 30.60 -8.57
C VAL A 696 2.96 29.98 -7.76
N ARG A 697 3.52 30.78 -6.85
CA ARG A 697 4.47 30.36 -5.82
C ARG A 697 3.87 29.33 -4.88
#